data_AF-A0A938LNC6-F1
#
_entry.id   AF-A0A938LNC6-F1
#
_cell.length_a   1.000
_cell.length_b   1.000
_cell.length_c   1.000
_cell.angle_alpha   90.00
_cell.angle_beta   90.00
_cell.angle_gamma   90.00
#
_symmetry.space_group_name_H-M   'P 1'
#
loop_
_entity.id
_entity.type
_entity.pdbx_description
1 polymer ?
#
loop_
_entity_poly.entity_id
_entity_poly.type
_entity_poly.pdbx_seq_one_letter_code
_entity_poly.pdbx_strand_id
1 'polypeptide(L)'
;MLMKPQRSTRMFSCKTLLWMLAFASTALGTQTAPEGRQLLAQMLEDCDEIVFACRQEGLDGHWYANFGYYAEGPQRKAYRARGRLCKLRVKTGDVVTLLDDLEGTIRDPQVHYEGRKILFSYRKGGTEHFHLYEMSTDGSDLRQLTNGPFNDIEPTYLPDGGIVFCSDRGHRWVNCWLTQVAVLYRCDANGANIRQLSSNNEHDNTPWPLADGRVLYQRWEYVDRSQVHYHHLWTMNPDGTGQMVFYGNLRPGIVMIDAKPIPGTDTVVAIFSPGHGRREHAGAVTLVTAALGPDEPSAARRLSKTEDYRDPYPLSKEYFLAAQTDRLVLMNSQGQIWPVYRLPTALAREGVTCHEPRPVRPRRRENVIPPRVALEETTGRLVLSNIYDGRQMQGVRPGEIKQLLVLESLPMPIHYTGGMDPISYGGTFTLERIVGTVAVESDGSAYMELPAVRSFFFVALDEQENSVKRMQSFLTVMPGEVTGCVGCHEHRTQAPVHRSERGPLALQRGPDRPVPIAGVPEVFDFPRDIQPILDKHCLSCHDYDKREGGVVLTGDRGPMFSHSYYTLTYRRQFVDGRNDPKSNLPPRAIGATASPLMQKIAGEHHEVRLAPPETRMIRYWIECGAPYPGTYAALGSGMIGEYYENKQVGTDDQWPAAQEAGAAIRRRCGSCHTGNTVLPASLSDERDVSFWRPDPDDPRLRLSRHLVFNLTHPEKSLMLLAPLAAKAGGYGICREGSVGPGAPSGQSVFADTADPDYQAILALCRQGKAHLEQIKRFDMPGFVPPAAYVREMKRYGVLPQEMPEGTAIDVYQTDRRYWRSLWYDPPK
;
A
#
# COMPACT_ATOMS: atom_id res chain seq x y z
N MET A 1 7.04 -16.86 8.05
CA MET A 1 7.35 -17.87 9.09
C MET A 1 8.08 -17.19 10.23
N LEU A 2 7.46 -17.08 11.41
CA LEU A 2 8.09 -16.52 12.62
C LEU A 2 9.07 -17.54 13.20
N MET A 3 10.38 -17.25 13.15
CA MET A 3 11.39 -18.03 13.86
C MET A 3 11.20 -17.86 15.37
N LYS A 4 10.81 -18.93 16.05
CA LYS A 4 10.94 -19.06 17.52
C LYS A 4 12.35 -19.58 17.85
N PRO A 5 13.03 -19.03 18.86
CA PRO A 5 14.24 -19.64 19.39
C PRO A 5 13.88 -20.76 20.37
N GLN A 6 14.56 -21.90 20.22
CA GLN A 6 14.52 -23.06 21.10
C GLN A 6 14.93 -22.68 22.54
N ARG A 7 14.19 -23.21 23.53
CA ARG A 7 14.68 -23.33 24.91
C ARG A 7 14.55 -24.79 25.34
N SER A 8 15.70 -25.38 25.65
CA SER A 8 15.83 -26.72 26.23
C SER A 8 15.45 -26.71 27.70
N THR A 9 14.61 -27.67 28.09
CA THR A 9 14.26 -28.04 29.45
C THR A 9 15.38 -28.76 30.18
N ARG A 10 15.65 -28.40 31.45
CA ARG A 10 16.10 -29.34 32.48
C ARG A 10 15.37 -29.05 33.79
N MET A 11 14.64 -30.06 34.27
CA MET A 11 14.02 -30.15 35.59
C MET A 11 15.09 -30.37 36.66
N PHE A 12 14.91 -29.77 37.84
CA PHE A 12 15.27 -30.39 39.14
C PHE A 12 14.40 -29.83 40.29
N SER A 13 13.56 -30.72 40.83
CA SER A 13 13.21 -30.98 42.24
C SER A 13 13.14 -29.87 43.31
N CYS A 14 11.92 -29.65 43.84
CA CYS A 14 11.46 -29.87 45.24
C CYS A 14 12.20 -29.22 46.44
N LYS A 15 11.55 -28.26 47.15
CA LYS A 15 11.07 -28.33 48.57
C LYS A 15 10.83 -26.95 49.22
N THR A 16 9.56 -26.69 49.56
CA THR A 16 8.99 -26.19 50.85
C THR A 16 9.81 -25.27 51.79
N LEU A 17 9.22 -24.12 52.21
CA LEU A 17 8.47 -23.90 53.48
C LEU A 17 8.59 -22.46 54.08
N LEU A 18 7.42 -21.91 54.46
CA LEU A 18 7.08 -21.13 55.68
C LEU A 18 7.29 -19.58 55.82
N TRP A 19 6.14 -18.85 55.86
CA TRP A 19 5.64 -17.87 56.88
C TRP A 19 6.49 -16.61 57.23
N MET A 20 5.97 -15.44 57.63
CA MET A 20 4.68 -14.73 57.67
C MET A 20 4.97 -13.34 58.30
N LEU A 21 4.01 -12.40 58.19
CA LEU A 21 3.83 -11.16 59.00
C LEU A 21 4.63 -9.88 58.62
N ALA A 22 3.92 -8.91 58.04
CA ALA A 22 3.40 -7.76 58.79
C ALA A 22 2.40 -6.94 57.93
N PHE A 23 1.14 -6.93 58.36
CA PHE A 23 0.13 -5.93 57.98
C PHE A 23 0.05 -4.90 59.11
N ALA A 24 0.05 -3.60 58.79
CA ALA A 24 -0.79 -2.59 59.47
C ALA A 24 -0.67 -1.21 58.78
N SER A 25 -1.78 -0.82 58.14
CA SER A 25 -2.40 0.51 58.03
C SER A 25 -1.63 1.80 58.37
N THR A 26 -1.62 2.74 57.42
CA THR A 26 -1.93 4.19 57.60
C THR A 26 -2.44 4.69 56.22
N ALA A 27 -3.73 4.99 56.03
CA ALA A 27 -4.43 6.22 56.36
C ALA A 27 -3.83 7.48 55.69
N LEU A 28 -4.55 7.99 54.68
CA LEU A 28 -4.57 9.39 54.21
C LEU A 28 -3.20 10.08 54.11
N GLY A 29 -2.38 9.64 53.16
CA GLY A 29 -1.26 10.43 52.64
C GLY A 29 -1.72 11.27 51.46
N THR A 30 -1.70 12.59 51.59
CA THR A 30 -1.77 13.55 50.49
C THR A 30 -0.73 13.14 49.43
N GLN A 31 -1.18 12.53 48.33
CA GLN A 31 -0.31 12.29 47.18
C GLN A 31 0.14 13.66 46.67
N THR A 32 1.38 14.02 46.96
CA THR A 32 2.08 15.09 46.23
C THR A 32 1.86 14.84 44.75
N ALA A 33 1.36 15.85 44.04
CA ALA A 33 1.15 15.74 42.61
C ALA A 33 2.50 15.31 41.98
N PRO A 34 2.56 14.23 41.18
CA PRO A 34 3.78 13.82 40.49
C PRO A 34 4.39 15.05 39.83
N GLU A 35 5.71 15.20 39.94
CA GLU A 35 6.50 16.36 39.50
C GLU A 35 6.04 16.92 38.14
N GLY A 36 5.63 16.05 37.21
CA GLY A 36 5.06 16.42 35.91
C GLY A 36 3.75 17.23 35.97
N ARG A 37 2.82 16.91 36.88
CA ARG A 37 1.58 17.69 37.10
C ARG A 37 1.87 19.08 37.65
N GLN A 38 2.81 19.20 38.58
CA GLN A 38 3.20 20.49 39.15
C GLN A 38 3.84 21.38 38.07
N LEU A 39 4.77 20.81 37.30
CA LEU A 39 5.42 21.50 36.20
C LEU A 39 4.42 21.91 35.12
N LEU A 40 3.48 21.02 34.78
CA LEU A 40 2.42 21.30 33.81
C LEU A 40 1.45 22.39 34.29
N ALA A 41 1.08 22.39 35.58
CA ALA A 41 0.25 23.43 36.17
C ALA A 41 0.91 24.82 36.15
N GLN A 42 2.23 24.89 36.27
CA GLN A 42 3.01 26.13 36.11
C GLN A 42 3.07 26.59 34.64
N MET A 43 3.09 25.66 33.68
CA MET A 43 3.09 26.01 32.24
C MET A 43 1.72 26.40 31.72
N LEU A 44 0.68 25.88 32.35
CA LEU A 44 -0.71 26.10 32.01
C LEU A 44 -1.40 26.95 33.10
N GLU A 45 -0.76 28.03 33.56
CA GLU A 45 -1.35 28.90 34.59
C GLU A 45 -2.78 29.35 34.22
N ASP A 46 -3.02 29.59 32.93
CA ASP A 46 -4.31 29.98 32.35
C ASP A 46 -5.24 28.80 31.98
N CYS A 47 -4.83 27.54 32.20
CA CYS A 47 -5.56 26.35 31.77
C CYS A 47 -5.39 25.19 32.77
N ASP A 48 -6.45 24.88 33.53
CA ASP A 48 -6.40 23.78 34.49
C ASP A 48 -6.87 22.44 33.90
N GLU A 49 -7.20 22.35 32.62
CA GLU A 49 -7.92 21.19 32.07
C GLU A 49 -7.27 20.60 30.81
N ILE A 50 -7.20 19.27 30.75
CA ILE A 50 -6.75 18.50 29.58
C ILE A 50 -7.83 17.49 29.21
N VAL A 51 -8.32 17.56 27.97
CA VAL A 51 -9.17 16.51 27.39
C VAL A 51 -8.30 15.43 26.76
N PHE A 52 -8.71 14.17 26.88
CA PHE A 52 -8.04 13.02 26.29
C PHE A 52 -9.04 11.87 26.10
N ALA A 53 -8.76 10.98 25.15
CA ALA A 53 -9.57 9.78 24.95
C ALA A 53 -8.97 8.57 25.65
N CYS A 54 -9.82 7.61 25.97
CA CYS A 54 -9.41 6.28 26.39
C CYS A 54 -10.18 5.24 25.59
N ARG A 55 -9.49 4.24 25.05
CA ARG A 55 -10.12 3.17 24.26
C ARG A 55 -9.30 1.90 24.31
N GLN A 56 -9.92 0.77 23.98
CA GLN A 56 -9.18 -0.42 23.59
C GLN A 56 -8.59 -0.25 22.19
N GLU A 57 -7.36 -0.70 22.01
CA GLU A 57 -6.70 -0.68 20.70
C GLU A 57 -7.21 -1.80 19.80
N GLY A 58 -7.12 -1.60 18.47
CA GLY A 58 -7.37 -2.66 17.49
C GLY A 58 -6.55 -3.93 17.75
N LEU A 59 -7.07 -5.10 17.34
CA LEU A 59 -6.29 -6.34 17.43
C LEU A 59 -5.22 -6.46 16.35
N ASP A 60 -5.42 -5.78 15.22
CA ASP A 60 -4.46 -5.81 14.13
C ASP A 60 -3.12 -5.22 14.60
N GLY A 61 -2.01 -5.74 14.08
CA GLY A 61 -0.69 -5.18 14.34
C GLY A 61 -0.46 -3.89 13.54
N HIS A 62 -1.18 -3.69 12.45
CA HIS A 62 -1.07 -2.54 11.57
C HIS A 62 -1.69 -1.29 12.20
N TRP A 63 -1.02 -0.16 11.99
CA TRP A 63 -1.35 1.11 12.60
C TRP A 63 -2.64 1.73 12.04
N TYR A 64 -3.01 1.41 10.80
CA TYR A 64 -4.20 1.88 10.09
C TYR A 64 -5.44 0.98 10.26
N ALA A 65 -5.26 -0.27 10.68
CA ALA A 65 -6.33 -1.27 10.77
C ALA A 65 -7.11 -1.15 12.08
N ASN A 66 -7.77 0.00 12.27
CA ASN A 66 -8.44 0.39 13.52
C ASN A 66 -9.88 0.93 13.33
N PHE A 67 -10.41 0.91 12.10
CA PHE A 67 -11.81 1.23 11.76
C PHE A 67 -12.34 0.28 10.67
N GLY A 68 -13.66 0.23 10.49
CA GLY A 68 -14.27 -0.63 9.46
C GLY A 68 -14.19 -2.13 9.79
N TYR A 69 -13.97 -2.94 8.76
CA TYR A 69 -14.10 -4.40 8.81
C TYR A 69 -13.17 -5.12 7.83
N TYR A 70 -12.93 -6.41 8.05
CA TYR A 70 -12.03 -7.21 7.20
C TYR A 70 -12.74 -7.72 5.94
N ALA A 71 -11.99 -7.91 4.85
CA ALA A 71 -12.49 -8.32 3.53
C ALA A 71 -13.35 -9.60 3.57
N GLU A 72 -13.00 -10.53 4.46
CA GLU A 72 -13.72 -11.78 4.74
C GLU A 72 -15.19 -11.58 5.00
N GLY A 73 -15.53 -10.55 5.76
CA GLY A 73 -16.92 -10.19 5.94
C GLY A 73 -17.12 -9.09 6.97
N PRO A 74 -18.21 -8.33 6.81
CA PRO A 74 -18.49 -7.16 7.63
C PRO A 74 -18.64 -7.50 9.11
N GLN A 75 -18.94 -8.73 9.49
CA GLN A 75 -19.03 -9.18 10.88
C GLN A 75 -17.70 -9.10 11.64
N ARG A 76 -16.56 -9.20 10.95
CA ARG A 76 -15.23 -9.12 11.56
C ARG A 76 -14.75 -7.67 11.54
N LYS A 77 -14.88 -6.99 12.67
CA LYS A 77 -14.54 -5.56 12.82
C LYS A 77 -13.05 -5.34 13.09
N ALA A 78 -12.50 -4.24 12.56
CA ALA A 78 -11.12 -3.82 12.86
C ALA A 78 -11.03 -2.90 14.08
N TYR A 79 -12.14 -2.33 14.54
CA TYR A 79 -12.22 -1.51 15.75
C TYR A 79 -12.55 -2.31 17.02
N ARG A 80 -12.35 -1.68 18.19
CA ARG A 80 -12.73 -2.19 19.53
C ARG A 80 -13.62 -1.22 20.28
N ALA A 81 -14.12 -1.61 21.45
CA ALA A 81 -15.08 -0.84 22.24
C ALA A 81 -14.42 -0.13 23.45
N ARG A 82 -15.23 0.24 24.46
CA ARG A 82 -14.82 0.93 25.69
C ARG A 82 -14.26 2.33 25.47
N GLY A 83 -14.92 3.10 24.63
CA GLY A 83 -14.58 4.50 24.36
C GLY A 83 -14.95 5.41 25.53
N ARG A 84 -14.01 6.24 25.96
CA ARG A 84 -14.23 7.32 26.93
C ARG A 84 -13.61 8.61 26.45
N LEU A 85 -14.33 9.71 26.65
CA LEU A 85 -13.78 11.05 26.60
C LEU A 85 -13.64 11.56 28.02
N CYS A 86 -12.41 11.89 28.42
CA CYS A 86 -12.06 12.25 29.78
C CYS A 86 -11.50 13.67 29.82
N LYS A 87 -11.70 14.35 30.96
CA LYS A 87 -11.12 15.66 31.26
C LYS A 87 -10.37 15.60 32.59
N LEU A 88 -9.06 15.78 32.53
CA LEU A 88 -8.16 15.85 33.68
C LEU A 88 -8.05 17.29 34.16
N ARG A 89 -8.31 17.55 35.45
CA ARG A 89 -7.91 18.78 36.13
C ARG A 89 -6.45 18.67 36.56
N VAL A 90 -5.58 19.51 36.04
CA VAL A 90 -4.12 19.38 36.18
C VAL A 90 -3.69 19.62 37.63
N LYS A 91 -4.22 20.66 38.28
CA LYS A 91 -3.86 21.07 39.64
C LYS A 91 -4.28 20.03 40.69
N THR A 92 -5.49 19.48 40.59
CA THR A 92 -6.00 18.51 41.57
C THR A 92 -5.65 17.06 41.19
N GLY A 93 -5.62 16.75 39.90
CA GLY A 93 -5.52 15.39 39.36
C GLY A 93 -6.86 14.70 39.16
N ASP A 94 -7.98 15.38 39.42
CA ASP A 94 -9.30 14.80 39.26
C ASP A 94 -9.60 14.56 37.78
N VAL A 95 -10.21 13.42 37.48
CA VAL A 95 -10.67 13.09 36.13
C VAL A 95 -12.18 13.05 36.10
N VAL A 96 -12.76 13.84 35.21
CA VAL A 96 -14.19 13.85 34.89
C VAL A 96 -14.39 13.11 33.57
N THR A 97 -15.28 12.13 33.54
CA THR A 97 -15.70 11.49 32.29
C THR A 97 -16.78 12.34 31.63
N LEU A 98 -16.50 12.87 30.44
CA LEU A 98 -17.44 13.68 29.65
C LEU A 98 -18.40 12.80 28.85
N LEU A 99 -17.90 11.67 28.35
CA LEU A 99 -18.69 10.68 27.62
C LEU A 99 -18.11 9.29 27.90
N ASP A 100 -18.97 8.34 28.27
CA ASP A 100 -18.61 6.93 28.54
C ASP A 100 -19.52 6.04 27.70
N ASP A 101 -18.93 5.25 26.80
CA ASP A 101 -19.66 4.29 25.98
C ASP A 101 -18.89 2.96 25.94
N LEU A 102 -19.38 2.00 26.72
CA LEU A 102 -18.74 0.69 26.87
C LEU A 102 -18.80 -0.13 25.57
N GLU A 103 -19.81 0.09 24.73
CA GLU A 103 -19.99 -0.59 23.45
C GLU A 103 -19.51 0.24 22.27
N GLY A 104 -19.24 1.53 22.47
CA GLY A 104 -18.76 2.50 21.49
C GLY A 104 -17.25 2.70 21.53
N THR A 105 -16.77 3.61 20.67
CA THR A 105 -15.35 3.96 20.53
C THR A 105 -15.22 5.45 20.31
N ILE A 106 -14.44 6.14 21.15
CA ILE A 106 -14.20 7.58 21.06
C ILE A 106 -12.71 7.80 20.83
N ARG A 107 -12.36 8.69 19.89
CA ARG A 107 -10.98 8.99 19.52
C ARG A 107 -10.82 10.39 18.94
N ASP A 108 -9.57 10.81 18.83
CA ASP A 108 -9.12 12.01 18.12
C ASP A 108 -9.68 13.36 18.65
N PRO A 109 -9.91 13.58 19.96
CA PRO A 109 -10.46 14.84 20.45
C PRO A 109 -9.60 16.05 20.08
N GLN A 110 -10.24 17.12 19.63
CA GLN A 110 -9.66 18.41 19.30
C GLN A 110 -10.44 19.54 19.96
N VAL A 111 -9.72 20.47 20.58
CA VAL A 111 -10.31 21.65 21.22
C VAL A 111 -10.44 22.77 20.18
N HIS A 112 -11.65 23.35 20.09
CA HIS A 112 -11.93 24.49 19.21
C HIS A 112 -11.07 25.71 19.60
N TYR A 113 -10.82 26.62 18.66
CA TYR A 113 -9.98 27.82 18.85
C TYR A 113 -10.32 28.66 20.08
N GLU A 114 -11.59 28.68 20.47
CA GLU A 114 -12.09 29.45 21.62
C GLU A 114 -11.98 28.69 22.95
N GLY A 115 -11.58 27.41 22.95
CA GLY A 115 -11.46 26.61 24.17
C GLY A 115 -12.79 26.18 24.79
N ARG A 116 -13.92 26.28 24.05
CA ARG A 116 -15.28 26.00 24.56
C ARG A 116 -15.96 24.75 24.01
N LYS A 117 -15.40 24.17 22.94
CA LYS A 117 -15.96 22.98 22.27
C LYS A 117 -14.89 21.95 21.99
N ILE A 118 -15.32 20.69 21.88
CA ILE A 118 -14.49 19.53 21.56
C ILE A 118 -15.08 18.85 20.32
N LEU A 119 -14.29 18.71 19.27
CA LEU A 119 -14.57 17.90 18.08
C LEU A 119 -13.88 16.55 18.22
N PHE A 120 -14.53 15.46 17.86
CA PHE A 120 -13.96 14.11 18.00
C PHE A 120 -14.65 13.11 17.07
N SER A 121 -14.00 11.96 16.86
CA SER A 121 -14.57 10.84 16.13
C SER A 121 -15.23 9.89 17.12
N TYR A 122 -16.48 9.52 16.86
CA TYR A 122 -17.23 8.64 17.73
C TYR A 122 -18.04 7.63 16.94
N ARG A 123 -17.75 6.35 17.21
CA ARG A 123 -18.61 5.24 16.85
C ARG A 123 -19.47 4.91 18.06
N LYS A 124 -20.75 5.26 18.00
CA LYS A 124 -21.71 5.00 19.07
C LYS A 124 -21.93 3.50 19.26
N GLY A 125 -22.11 3.05 20.50
CA GLY A 125 -22.55 1.69 20.82
C GLY A 125 -23.78 1.28 20.00
N GLY A 126 -23.82 0.03 19.55
CA GLY A 126 -24.86 -0.47 18.63
C GLY A 126 -24.78 0.06 17.20
N THR A 127 -23.77 0.86 16.83
CA THR A 127 -23.55 1.35 15.46
C THR A 127 -22.23 0.89 14.87
N GLU A 128 -22.15 0.99 13.54
CA GLU A 128 -21.07 0.42 12.72
C GLU A 128 -19.96 1.41 12.35
N HIS A 129 -20.29 2.71 12.28
CA HIS A 129 -19.44 3.70 11.66
C HIS A 129 -19.02 4.80 12.64
N PHE A 130 -17.77 5.24 12.50
CA PHE A 130 -17.33 6.48 13.14
C PHE A 130 -17.94 7.69 12.44
N HIS A 131 -18.47 8.62 13.22
CA HIS A 131 -18.88 9.93 12.71
C HIS A 131 -18.22 11.04 13.52
N LEU A 132 -18.22 12.24 12.95
CA LEU A 132 -17.72 13.43 13.63
C LEU A 132 -18.79 13.94 14.60
N TYR A 133 -18.39 14.23 15.83
CA TYR A 133 -19.23 14.81 16.86
C TYR A 133 -18.57 16.06 17.44
N GLU A 134 -19.39 17.00 17.88
CA GLU A 134 -18.97 18.18 18.63
C GLU A 134 -19.74 18.24 19.96
N MET A 135 -19.10 18.71 21.02
CA MET A 135 -19.75 18.97 22.31
C MET A 135 -19.11 20.14 23.04
N SER A 136 -19.82 20.71 24.02
CA SER A 136 -19.28 21.72 24.94
C SER A 136 -18.24 21.11 25.88
N THR A 137 -17.25 21.90 26.30
CA THR A 137 -16.14 21.44 27.17
C THR A 137 -16.56 21.04 28.58
N ASP A 138 -17.80 21.31 28.96
CA ASP A 138 -18.42 20.90 30.22
C ASP A 138 -19.14 19.54 30.14
N GLY A 139 -19.30 18.95 28.95
CA GLY A 139 -20.04 17.71 28.76
C GLY A 139 -21.38 17.87 28.04
N SER A 140 -21.88 19.10 27.89
CA SER A 140 -23.20 19.38 27.32
C SER A 140 -23.18 19.50 25.78
N ASP A 141 -24.35 19.68 25.17
CA ASP A 141 -24.54 19.98 23.74
C ASP A 141 -23.90 18.99 22.75
N LEU A 142 -23.89 17.69 23.10
CA LEU A 142 -23.40 16.65 22.20
C LEU A 142 -24.21 16.63 20.88
N ARG A 143 -23.52 16.84 19.77
CA ARG A 143 -24.10 16.93 18.42
C ARG A 143 -23.31 16.09 17.43
N GLN A 144 -24.01 15.25 16.67
CA GLN A 144 -23.45 14.55 15.51
C GLN A 144 -23.39 15.50 14.30
N LEU A 145 -22.24 15.55 13.61
CA LEU A 145 -22.01 16.41 12.44
C LEU A 145 -22.11 15.65 11.12
N THR A 146 -21.57 14.43 11.06
CA THR A 146 -21.58 13.61 9.85
C THR A 146 -22.43 12.36 9.99
N ASN A 147 -22.86 11.77 8.88
CA ASN A 147 -23.70 10.58 8.84
C ASN A 147 -23.41 9.74 7.57
N GLY A 148 -24.10 8.61 7.45
CA GLY A 148 -24.03 7.69 6.32
C GLY A 148 -23.23 6.42 6.62
N PRO A 149 -23.06 5.52 5.64
CA PRO A 149 -22.40 4.23 5.83
C PRO A 149 -20.86 4.33 5.73
N PHE A 150 -20.29 5.38 6.33
CA PHE A 150 -18.88 5.76 6.19
C PHE A 150 -18.24 6.11 7.52
N ASN A 151 -16.96 5.76 7.66
CA ASN A 151 -16.15 6.08 8.81
C ASN A 151 -15.46 7.44 8.60
N ASP A 152 -15.74 8.39 9.48
CA ASP A 152 -15.08 9.70 9.55
C ASP A 152 -14.25 9.79 10.83
N ILE A 153 -12.94 9.92 10.67
CA ILE A 153 -11.96 9.86 11.77
C ILE A 153 -10.92 10.97 11.65
N GLU A 154 -10.12 11.15 12.70
CA GLU A 154 -8.98 12.07 12.77
C GLU A 154 -9.31 13.53 12.36
N PRO A 155 -10.40 14.12 12.87
CA PRO A 155 -10.81 15.47 12.49
C PRO A 155 -9.92 16.54 13.12
N THR A 156 -9.83 17.69 12.47
CA THR A 156 -9.34 18.92 13.06
C THR A 156 -10.03 20.15 12.47
N TYR A 157 -10.10 21.22 13.27
CA TYR A 157 -10.68 22.48 12.83
C TYR A 157 -9.72 23.24 11.92
N LEU A 158 -10.25 23.78 10.83
CA LEU A 158 -9.55 24.69 9.93
C LEU A 158 -9.70 26.16 10.39
N PRO A 159 -8.74 27.04 10.08
CA PRO A 159 -8.77 28.43 10.54
C PRO A 159 -9.97 29.23 9.99
N ASP A 160 -10.48 28.83 8.82
CA ASP A 160 -11.70 29.38 8.20
C ASP A 160 -13.02 28.87 8.82
N GLY A 161 -12.94 28.00 9.82
CA GLY A 161 -14.09 27.41 10.51
C GLY A 161 -14.57 26.08 9.94
N GLY A 162 -14.02 25.63 8.81
CA GLY A 162 -14.30 24.28 8.28
C GLY A 162 -13.66 23.18 9.13
N ILE A 163 -13.86 21.93 8.69
CA ILE A 163 -13.28 20.74 9.31
C ILE A 163 -12.58 19.92 8.22
N VAL A 164 -11.36 19.47 8.48
CA VAL A 164 -10.65 18.46 7.68
C VAL A 164 -10.55 17.17 8.49
N PHE A 165 -10.72 16.03 7.83
CA PHE A 165 -10.79 14.70 8.48
C PHE A 165 -10.46 13.59 7.47
N CYS A 166 -10.23 12.37 7.97
CA CYS A 166 -10.01 11.18 7.15
C CYS A 166 -11.32 10.41 6.98
N SER A 167 -11.61 9.91 5.76
CA SER A 167 -12.85 9.17 5.48
C SER A 167 -12.66 8.03 4.48
N ASP A 168 -13.41 6.93 4.69
CA ASP A 168 -13.45 5.75 3.81
C ASP A 168 -14.49 5.84 2.66
N ARG A 169 -15.10 7.02 2.49
CA ARG A 169 -15.98 7.36 1.35
C ARG A 169 -15.36 7.14 -0.03
N GLY A 170 -14.04 7.00 -0.09
CA GLY A 170 -13.30 6.71 -1.32
C GLY A 170 -13.42 5.26 -1.83
N HIS A 171 -14.17 4.39 -1.13
CA HIS A 171 -14.51 3.02 -1.54
C HIS A 171 -13.30 2.16 -1.99
N ARG A 172 -12.20 2.20 -1.25
CA ARG A 172 -10.96 1.50 -1.62
C ARG A 172 -10.34 0.76 -0.44
N TRP A 173 -9.52 -0.23 -0.75
CA TRP A 173 -8.84 -1.09 0.22
C TRP A 173 -7.34 -0.95 0.09
N VAL A 174 -6.64 -1.26 1.18
CA VAL A 174 -5.17 -1.23 1.21
C VAL A 174 -4.65 -2.22 0.17
N ASN A 175 -3.79 -1.79 -0.76
CA ASN A 175 -3.40 -2.68 -1.88
C ASN A 175 -2.47 -3.81 -1.43
N CYS A 176 -2.05 -3.82 -0.16
CA CYS A 176 -1.33 -4.92 0.48
C CYS A 176 -1.92 -5.34 1.84
N TRP A 177 -3.22 -5.12 2.10
CA TRP A 177 -3.88 -5.62 3.33
C TRP A 177 -5.41 -5.72 3.20
N LEU A 178 -6.05 -6.26 4.24
CA LEU A 178 -7.44 -6.69 4.26
C LEU A 178 -8.40 -5.68 4.88
N THR A 179 -8.07 -4.38 4.84
CA THR A 179 -8.87 -3.33 5.49
C THR A 179 -9.11 -2.15 4.56
N GLN A 180 -10.15 -1.37 4.86
CA GLN A 180 -10.50 -0.18 4.09
C GLN A 180 -9.46 0.93 4.29
N VAL A 181 -9.37 1.80 3.29
CA VAL A 181 -8.52 2.99 3.29
C VAL A 181 -9.35 4.23 3.63
N ALA A 182 -8.77 5.12 4.44
CA ALA A 182 -9.27 6.46 4.66
C ALA A 182 -8.31 7.49 4.08
N VAL A 183 -8.86 8.49 3.35
CA VAL A 183 -8.11 9.62 2.78
C VAL A 183 -8.72 10.94 3.24
N LEU A 184 -8.07 12.07 2.93
CA LEU A 184 -8.51 13.38 3.41
C LEU A 184 -9.77 13.90 2.71
N TYR A 185 -10.70 14.39 3.52
CA TYR A 185 -11.92 15.10 3.16
C TYR A 185 -12.04 16.40 3.96
N ARG A 186 -12.87 17.31 3.46
CA ARG A 186 -13.26 18.54 4.15
C ARG A 186 -14.77 18.72 4.12
N CYS A 187 -15.30 19.34 5.17
CA CYS A 187 -16.68 19.81 5.27
C CYS A 187 -16.77 21.18 5.96
N ASP A 188 -17.96 21.75 5.98
CA ASP A 188 -18.29 22.95 6.74
C ASP A 188 -18.35 22.66 8.24
N ALA A 189 -18.38 23.71 9.07
CA ALA A 189 -18.46 23.61 10.54
C ALA A 189 -19.65 22.77 11.06
N ASN A 190 -20.71 22.63 10.26
CA ASN A 190 -21.91 21.85 10.60
C ASN A 190 -21.89 20.42 10.02
N GLY A 191 -20.83 20.02 9.31
CA GLY A 191 -20.72 18.72 8.66
C GLY A 191 -21.28 18.65 7.22
N ALA A 192 -21.84 19.74 6.69
CA ALA A 192 -22.33 19.80 5.31
C ALA A 192 -21.19 19.97 4.28
N ASN A 193 -21.52 19.80 3.00
CA ASN A 193 -20.60 20.05 1.88
C ASN A 193 -19.29 19.24 1.96
N ILE A 194 -19.42 17.96 2.32
CA ILE A 194 -18.29 17.01 2.35
C ILE A 194 -17.72 16.83 0.95
N ARG A 195 -16.41 17.05 0.80
CA ARG A 195 -15.68 16.80 -0.44
C ARG A 195 -14.28 16.23 -0.21
N GLN A 196 -13.82 15.44 -1.17
CA GLN A 196 -12.51 14.79 -1.15
C GLN A 196 -11.39 15.82 -1.40
N LEU A 197 -10.26 15.67 -0.70
CA LEU A 197 -9.06 16.49 -0.87
C LEU A 197 -7.88 15.72 -1.46
N SER A 198 -7.92 14.38 -1.40
CA SER A 198 -6.82 13.52 -1.84
C SER A 198 -7.34 12.30 -2.58
N SER A 199 -6.73 11.98 -3.72
CA SER A 199 -7.06 10.81 -4.54
C SER A 199 -6.25 9.56 -4.18
N ASN A 200 -5.49 9.58 -3.07
CA ASN A 200 -4.54 8.54 -2.70
C ASN A 200 -5.17 7.13 -2.68
N ASN A 201 -4.46 6.13 -3.23
CA ASN A 201 -4.94 4.76 -3.22
C ASN A 201 -4.78 4.11 -1.84
N GLU A 202 -3.83 4.61 -1.05
CA GLU A 202 -3.57 4.21 0.31
C GLU A 202 -3.99 5.30 1.30
N HIS A 203 -3.62 5.13 2.57
CA HIS A 203 -4.02 6.03 3.62
C HIS A 203 -3.37 7.43 3.56
N ASP A 204 -4.18 8.43 3.91
CA ASP A 204 -3.71 9.69 4.46
C ASP A 204 -4.18 9.80 5.92
N ASN A 205 -3.35 10.34 6.81
CA ASN A 205 -3.65 10.37 8.24
C ASN A 205 -3.23 11.64 8.97
N THR A 206 -3.88 11.86 10.11
CA THR A 206 -3.52 12.84 11.14
C THR A 206 -3.35 14.27 10.61
N PRO A 207 -4.35 14.84 9.90
CA PRO A 207 -4.25 16.20 9.38
C PRO A 207 -4.14 17.24 10.50
N TRP A 208 -3.32 18.29 10.28
CA TRP A 208 -3.18 19.40 11.22
C TRP A 208 -2.88 20.74 10.52
N PRO A 209 -3.54 21.86 10.87
CA PRO A 209 -3.21 23.17 10.30
C PRO A 209 -1.85 23.69 10.78
N LEU A 210 -0.97 24.03 9.85
CA LEU A 210 0.28 24.75 10.07
C LEU A 210 0.02 26.24 10.29
N ALA A 211 0.97 26.92 10.95
CA ALA A 211 0.87 28.36 11.24
C ALA A 211 0.65 29.23 9.98
N ASP A 212 1.17 28.78 8.83
CA ASP A 212 0.99 29.45 7.53
C ASP A 212 -0.35 29.18 6.85
N GLY A 213 -1.21 28.35 7.46
CA GLY A 213 -2.54 28.00 6.99
C GLY A 213 -2.63 26.73 6.15
N ARG A 214 -1.49 26.12 5.77
CA ARG A 214 -1.49 24.81 5.09
C ARG A 214 -1.92 23.71 6.06
N VAL A 215 -2.35 22.56 5.53
CA VAL A 215 -2.61 21.33 6.28
C VAL A 215 -1.39 20.42 6.15
N LEU A 216 -0.79 20.01 7.27
CA LEU A 216 0.22 18.95 7.38
C LEU A 216 -0.49 17.60 7.59
N TYR A 217 -0.01 16.53 6.95
CA TYR A 217 -0.58 15.20 7.08
C TYR A 217 0.46 14.11 6.75
N GLN A 218 0.17 12.87 7.13
CA GLN A 218 0.91 11.70 6.68
C GLN A 218 0.31 11.18 5.38
N ARG A 219 1.14 10.82 4.40
CA ARG A 219 0.75 10.17 3.14
C ARG A 219 1.47 8.85 2.99
N TRP A 220 0.72 7.76 2.80
CA TRP A 220 1.26 6.48 2.38
C TRP A 220 1.16 6.38 0.86
N GLU A 221 2.25 6.11 0.16
CA GLU A 221 2.20 5.84 -1.27
C GLU A 221 3.46 5.12 -1.76
N TYR A 222 3.31 4.26 -2.77
CA TYR A 222 4.41 3.41 -3.22
C TYR A 222 4.42 3.09 -4.73
N VAL A 223 4.13 4.08 -5.55
CA VAL A 223 4.31 4.00 -7.01
C VAL A 223 5.76 3.59 -7.34
N ASP A 224 5.92 2.41 -7.96
CA ASP A 224 7.19 1.75 -8.31
C ASP A 224 8.23 1.69 -7.17
N ARG A 225 7.77 1.50 -5.93
CA ARG A 225 8.63 1.40 -4.75
C ARG A 225 7.99 0.51 -3.70
N SER A 226 8.70 0.26 -2.59
CA SER A 226 8.20 -0.70 -1.61
C SER A 226 6.91 -0.28 -0.91
N GLN A 227 5.96 -1.21 -0.87
CA GLN A 227 4.67 -1.04 -0.19
C GLN A 227 4.76 -0.68 1.30
N VAL A 228 5.74 -1.20 2.04
CA VAL A 228 5.79 -1.03 3.50
C VAL A 228 6.70 0.11 3.99
N HIS A 229 7.50 0.73 3.12
CA HIS A 229 8.59 1.60 3.55
C HIS A 229 8.34 3.11 3.38
N TYR A 230 7.28 3.53 2.68
CA TYR A 230 7.09 4.94 2.31
C TYR A 230 5.81 5.57 2.90
N HIS A 231 5.96 6.20 4.07
CA HIS A 231 4.87 6.78 4.85
C HIS A 231 5.34 8.09 5.50
N HIS A 232 5.12 9.22 4.82
CA HIS A 232 5.90 10.44 5.06
C HIS A 232 5.04 11.67 5.29
N LEU A 233 5.67 12.78 5.66
CA LEU A 233 4.97 14.03 5.94
C LEU A 233 4.79 14.86 4.68
N TRP A 234 3.56 15.32 4.45
CA TRP A 234 3.13 16.12 3.31
C TRP A 234 2.30 17.32 3.77
N THR A 235 2.18 18.30 2.89
CA THR A 235 1.33 19.48 3.08
C THR A 235 0.42 19.71 1.89
N MET A 236 -0.72 20.37 2.12
CA MET A 236 -1.60 20.90 1.09
C MET A 236 -2.27 22.19 1.58
N ASN A 237 -2.89 22.96 0.70
CA ASN A 237 -3.82 24.01 1.13
C ASN A 237 -5.11 23.37 1.70
N PRO A 238 -5.87 24.07 2.56
CA PRO A 238 -7.12 23.56 3.13
C PRO A 238 -8.21 23.17 2.11
N ASP A 239 -8.02 23.48 0.83
CA ASP A 239 -8.94 23.12 -0.24
C ASP A 239 -8.46 21.94 -1.10
N GLY A 240 -7.30 21.34 -0.77
CA GLY A 240 -6.69 20.20 -1.46
C GLY A 240 -5.60 20.58 -2.46
N THR A 241 -5.48 21.86 -2.83
CA THR A 241 -4.50 22.34 -3.83
C THR A 241 -3.08 22.37 -3.25
N GLY A 242 -2.08 22.41 -4.13
CA GLY A 242 -0.68 22.62 -3.73
C GLY A 242 -0.10 21.50 -2.85
N GLN A 243 -0.45 20.24 -3.15
CA GLN A 243 0.08 19.08 -2.42
C GLN A 243 1.60 18.97 -2.60
N MET A 244 2.34 18.98 -1.51
CA MET A 244 3.82 19.03 -1.52
C MET A 244 4.40 18.24 -0.35
N VAL A 245 5.54 17.57 -0.58
CA VAL A 245 6.29 16.91 0.49
C VAL A 245 6.72 17.93 1.54
N PHE A 246 6.52 17.59 2.81
CA PHE A 246 7.07 18.33 3.95
C PHE A 246 8.41 17.74 4.37
N TYR A 247 8.47 16.43 4.59
CA TYR A 247 9.69 15.73 4.98
C TYR A 247 9.61 14.21 4.73
N GLY A 248 10.73 13.63 4.32
CA GLY A 248 10.98 12.19 4.44
C GLY A 248 10.70 11.34 3.20
N ASN A 249 10.15 11.87 2.10
CA ASN A 249 9.72 11.04 0.96
C ASN A 249 10.86 10.22 0.30
N LEU A 250 12.13 10.53 0.57
CA LEU A 250 13.31 9.74 0.18
C LEU A 250 13.97 8.97 1.34
N ARG A 251 13.21 8.68 2.41
CA ARG A 251 13.69 8.03 3.64
C ARG A 251 12.82 6.80 3.94
N PRO A 252 13.17 5.62 3.39
CA PRO A 252 12.37 4.41 3.58
C PRO A 252 12.46 3.86 5.02
N GLY A 253 11.45 3.11 5.44
CA GLY A 253 11.48 2.24 6.63
C GLY A 253 11.06 2.90 7.94
N ILE A 254 10.42 4.06 7.86
CA ILE A 254 9.86 4.77 9.01
C ILE A 254 8.48 5.30 8.60
N VAL A 255 7.49 5.09 9.46
CA VAL A 255 6.17 5.74 9.40
C VAL A 255 6.23 7.04 10.17
N MET A 256 6.12 8.17 9.47
CA MET A 256 6.12 9.52 10.05
C MET A 256 4.68 10.02 10.15
N ILE A 257 4.13 10.12 11.36
CA ILE A 257 2.70 10.35 11.59
C ILE A 257 2.47 11.24 12.82
N ASP A 258 1.24 11.73 13.03
CA ASP A 258 0.83 12.52 14.20
C ASP A 258 1.55 13.86 14.37
N ALA A 259 1.99 14.44 13.26
CA ALA A 259 2.80 15.65 13.26
C ALA A 259 1.99 16.92 13.59
N LYS A 260 2.51 17.80 14.45
CA LYS A 260 1.88 19.06 14.87
C LYS A 260 2.90 20.20 14.96
N PRO A 261 2.55 21.42 14.53
CA PRO A 261 3.43 22.58 14.56
C PRO A 261 3.71 23.02 15.99
N ILE A 262 4.96 23.36 16.25
CA ILE A 262 5.39 23.92 17.53
C ILE A 262 5.11 25.43 17.50
N PRO A 263 4.34 25.97 18.46
CA PRO A 263 3.97 27.38 18.47
C PRO A 263 5.18 28.31 18.36
N GLY A 264 5.09 29.29 17.45
CA GLY A 264 6.13 30.32 17.26
C GLY A 264 7.38 29.86 16.52
N THR A 265 7.36 28.69 15.87
CA THR A 265 8.50 28.13 15.13
C THR A 265 8.08 27.55 13.77
N ASP A 266 9.07 27.15 12.96
CA ASP A 266 8.92 26.42 11.70
C ASP A 266 9.09 24.89 11.87
N THR A 267 9.09 24.42 13.11
CA THR A 267 9.37 23.04 13.49
C THR A 267 8.07 22.35 13.91
N VAL A 268 7.97 21.06 13.60
CA VAL A 268 6.86 20.20 14.04
C VAL A 268 7.39 19.14 15.01
N VAL A 269 6.53 18.67 15.90
CA VAL A 269 6.74 17.42 16.64
C VAL A 269 5.90 16.33 15.98
N ALA A 270 6.45 15.14 15.79
CA ALA A 270 5.81 14.00 15.13
C ALA A 270 6.17 12.68 15.82
N ILE A 271 5.46 11.62 15.47
CA ILE A 271 5.86 10.25 15.78
C ILE A 271 6.59 9.63 14.59
N PHE A 272 7.80 9.13 14.84
CA PHE A 272 8.52 8.26 13.91
C PHE A 272 8.35 6.83 14.42
N SER A 273 7.39 6.13 13.83
CA SER A 273 7.10 4.73 14.13
C SER A 273 7.98 3.82 13.26
N PRO A 274 8.70 2.84 13.85
CA PRO A 274 9.72 2.08 13.13
C PRO A 274 9.12 1.07 12.14
N GLY A 275 9.84 0.80 11.05
CA GLY A 275 9.46 -0.21 10.06
C GLY A 275 8.17 0.14 9.33
N HIS A 276 7.22 -0.81 9.28
CA HIS A 276 5.88 -0.59 8.71
C HIS A 276 4.91 0.05 9.71
N GLY A 277 5.43 0.67 10.78
CA GLY A 277 4.64 1.27 11.84
C GLY A 277 4.20 0.29 12.92
N ARG A 278 3.77 0.83 14.05
CA ARG A 278 3.21 0.08 15.18
C ARG A 278 1.79 0.55 15.45
N ARG A 279 0.99 -0.35 16.02
CA ARG A 279 -0.40 -0.12 16.42
C ARG A 279 -0.62 1.22 17.14
N GLU A 280 -1.74 1.88 16.84
CA GLU A 280 -2.12 3.20 17.38
C GLU A 280 -0.99 4.23 17.28
N HIS A 281 -0.32 4.25 16.13
CA HIS A 281 0.73 5.19 15.76
C HIS A 281 1.94 5.21 16.70
N ALA A 282 2.13 4.18 17.54
CA ALA A 282 3.16 4.21 18.57
C ALA A 282 4.58 4.28 17.97
N GLY A 283 5.43 5.15 18.50
CA GLY A 283 6.79 5.34 17.99
C GLY A 283 7.61 6.31 18.82
N ALA A 284 8.66 6.86 18.20
CA ALA A 284 9.54 7.82 18.82
C ALA A 284 9.05 9.25 18.62
N VAL A 285 8.99 10.05 19.69
CA VAL A 285 8.72 11.49 19.59
C VAL A 285 9.91 12.16 18.93
N THR A 286 9.67 12.86 17.82
CA THR A 286 10.71 13.39 16.94
C THR A 286 10.36 14.82 16.51
N LEU A 287 11.34 15.72 16.56
CA LEU A 287 11.23 17.06 16.00
C LEU A 287 11.64 17.06 14.54
N VAL A 288 10.93 17.81 13.69
CA VAL A 288 11.25 17.96 12.26
C VAL A 288 11.16 19.44 11.87
N THR A 289 12.23 20.01 11.34
CA THR A 289 12.23 21.38 10.77
C THR A 289 12.13 21.34 9.25
N ALA A 290 11.37 22.25 8.65
CA ALA A 290 11.31 22.40 7.20
C ALA A 290 12.50 23.20 6.63
N ALA A 291 13.26 23.93 7.46
CA ALA A 291 14.27 24.89 7.02
C ALA A 291 15.41 24.29 6.19
N LEU A 292 15.75 23.03 6.46
CA LEU A 292 16.86 22.33 5.77
C LEU A 292 16.40 21.62 4.48
N GLY A 293 15.10 21.65 4.19
CA GLY A 293 14.48 20.94 3.09
C GLY A 293 14.02 19.52 3.45
N PRO A 294 13.16 18.93 2.61
CA PRO A 294 12.39 17.72 2.93
C PRO A 294 13.22 16.44 2.97
N ASP A 295 14.47 16.48 2.53
CA ASP A 295 15.31 15.31 2.37
C ASP A 295 16.54 15.33 3.28
N GLU A 296 16.78 16.39 4.06
CA GLU A 296 17.98 16.51 4.89
C GLU A 296 17.84 15.72 6.19
N PRO A 297 18.62 14.64 6.44
CA PRO A 297 18.44 13.80 7.62
C PRO A 297 18.58 14.56 8.95
N SER A 298 19.46 15.56 8.99
CA SER A 298 19.67 16.38 10.19
C SER A 298 18.47 17.27 10.55
N ALA A 299 17.49 17.40 9.65
CA ALA A 299 16.24 18.10 9.91
C ALA A 299 15.34 17.36 10.92
N ALA A 300 15.55 16.05 11.12
CA ALA A 300 14.80 15.26 12.10
C ALA A 300 15.66 14.90 13.33
N ARG A 301 15.14 15.17 14.53
CA ARG A 301 15.80 14.87 15.80
C ARG A 301 14.88 14.13 16.76
N ARG A 302 15.20 12.87 17.02
CA ARG A 302 14.51 12.04 18.02
C ARG A 302 14.72 12.60 19.43
N LEU A 303 13.63 12.70 20.21
CA LEU A 303 13.62 13.13 21.61
C LEU A 303 13.52 11.94 22.57
N SER A 304 12.64 10.99 22.27
CA SER A 304 12.31 9.91 23.20
C SER A 304 13.34 8.79 23.18
N LYS A 305 13.60 8.19 24.34
CA LYS A 305 14.50 7.02 24.45
C LYS A 305 13.85 5.74 23.94
N THR A 306 12.54 5.58 24.11
CA THR A 306 11.75 4.43 23.65
C THR A 306 10.79 4.83 22.52
N GLU A 307 10.10 3.83 21.96
CA GLU A 307 9.29 3.91 20.72
C GLU A 307 7.83 3.49 20.97
N ASP A 308 7.32 3.82 22.15
CA ASP A 308 5.99 3.47 22.64
C ASP A 308 5.15 4.71 22.99
N TYR A 309 5.53 5.87 22.43
CA TYR A 309 4.80 7.13 22.56
C TYR A 309 3.87 7.36 21.38
N ARG A 310 2.78 8.09 21.62
CA ARG A 310 1.82 8.52 20.61
C ARG A 310 1.25 9.89 20.92
N ASP A 311 0.59 10.47 19.94
CA ASP A 311 -0.18 11.72 20.05
C ASP A 311 0.58 12.91 20.68
N PRO A 312 1.81 13.22 20.24
CA PRO A 312 2.54 14.35 20.77
C PRO A 312 1.74 15.65 20.52
N TYR A 313 1.69 16.51 21.52
CA TYR A 313 1.05 17.81 21.46
C TYR A 313 1.98 18.89 22.04
N PRO A 314 2.42 19.87 21.23
CA PRO A 314 3.34 20.90 21.70
C PRO A 314 2.64 21.94 22.58
N LEU A 315 3.21 22.20 23.76
CA LEU A 315 2.80 23.29 24.66
C LEU A 315 3.65 24.54 24.41
N SER A 316 4.95 24.34 24.19
CA SER A 316 5.94 25.34 23.81
C SER A 316 7.04 24.67 22.96
N LYS A 317 8.12 25.40 22.64
CA LYS A 317 9.31 24.80 21.98
C LYS A 317 10.10 23.85 22.90
N GLU A 318 9.90 23.97 24.20
CA GLU A 318 10.57 23.18 25.23
C GLU A 318 9.74 22.00 25.71
N TYR A 319 8.40 22.04 25.68
CA TYR A 319 7.55 21.06 26.35
C TYR A 319 6.41 20.52 25.48
N PHE A 320 6.18 19.21 25.59
CA PHE A 320 5.23 18.43 24.78
C PHE A 320 4.44 17.47 25.68
N LEU A 321 3.13 17.40 25.52
CA LEU A 321 2.33 16.29 26.04
C LEU A 321 2.43 15.10 25.09
N ALA A 322 2.32 13.88 25.61
CA ALA A 322 2.17 12.67 24.83
C ALA A 322 1.43 11.61 25.64
N ALA A 323 0.93 10.57 24.96
CA ALA A 323 0.45 9.36 25.61
C ALA A 323 1.47 8.22 25.48
N GLN A 324 1.46 7.32 26.46
CA GLN A 324 2.28 6.11 26.48
C GLN A 324 1.48 5.00 27.18
N THR A 325 0.88 4.10 26.39
CA THR A 325 0.04 3.00 26.89
C THR A 325 -1.07 3.49 27.81
N ASP A 326 -0.95 3.33 29.13
CA ASP A 326 -1.99 3.63 30.13
C ASP A 326 -1.77 4.98 30.83
N ARG A 327 -0.86 5.81 30.34
CA ARG A 327 -0.49 7.09 30.98
C ARG A 327 -0.36 8.25 30.00
N LEU A 328 -0.56 9.44 30.54
CA LEU A 328 -0.19 10.70 29.92
C LEU A 328 1.15 11.18 30.50
N VAL A 329 2.00 11.74 29.67
CA VAL A 329 3.33 12.23 30.05
C VAL A 329 3.57 13.65 29.55
N LEU A 330 4.37 14.39 30.29
CA LEU A 330 5.02 15.62 29.86
C LEU A 330 6.45 15.27 29.47
N MET A 331 6.90 15.73 28.30
CA MET A 331 8.25 15.55 27.79
C MET A 331 8.85 16.91 27.48
N ASN A 332 10.16 17.09 27.71
CA ASN A 332 10.86 18.27 27.25
C ASN A 332 11.70 18.04 25.98
N SER A 333 12.23 19.12 25.40
CA SER A 333 13.05 19.13 24.18
C SER A 333 14.40 18.39 24.30
N GLN A 334 14.78 18.03 25.54
CA GLN A 334 15.94 17.21 25.89
C GLN A 334 15.58 15.73 26.10
N GLY A 335 14.30 15.35 25.99
CA GLY A 335 13.83 13.98 26.15
C GLY A 335 13.64 13.53 27.60
N GLN A 336 13.64 14.45 28.57
CA GLN A 336 13.21 14.16 29.95
C GLN A 336 11.70 14.02 30.00
N ILE A 337 11.20 13.12 30.86
CA ILE A 337 9.81 12.68 30.86
C ILE A 337 9.29 12.65 32.29
N TRP A 338 8.11 13.22 32.49
CA TRP A 338 7.40 13.22 33.76
C TRP A 338 5.98 12.68 33.58
N PRO A 339 5.55 11.65 34.34
CA PRO A 339 4.16 11.21 34.32
C PRO A 339 3.22 12.31 34.81
N VAL A 340 2.11 12.50 34.09
CA VAL A 340 1.05 13.48 34.41
C VAL A 340 -0.16 12.77 34.98
N TYR A 341 -0.57 11.68 34.33
CA TYR A 341 -1.74 10.90 34.71
C TYR A 341 -1.52 9.42 34.36
N ARG A 342 -2.16 8.52 35.12
CA ARG A 342 -2.20 7.09 34.84
C ARG A 342 -3.64 6.60 34.99
N LEU A 343 -4.07 5.75 34.05
CA LEU A 343 -5.37 5.11 34.11
C LEU A 343 -5.52 4.25 35.37
N PRO A 344 -6.75 4.14 35.92
CA PRO A 344 -7.05 3.14 36.93
C PRO A 344 -6.64 1.73 36.47
N THR A 345 -6.02 0.97 37.38
CA THR A 345 -5.52 -0.38 37.10
C THR A 345 -6.59 -1.32 36.52
N ALA A 346 -7.86 -1.13 36.89
CA ALA A 346 -8.97 -1.91 36.34
C ALA A 346 -9.12 -1.72 34.82
N LEU A 347 -9.12 -0.48 34.34
CA LEU A 347 -9.21 -0.18 32.91
C LEU A 347 -7.98 -0.64 32.14
N ALA A 348 -6.79 -0.44 32.72
CA ALA A 348 -5.54 -0.89 32.10
C ALA A 348 -5.51 -2.42 31.93
N ARG A 349 -6.03 -3.19 32.92
CA ARG A 349 -6.17 -4.66 32.82
C ARG A 349 -7.17 -5.10 31.75
N GLU A 350 -8.13 -4.25 31.43
CA GLU A 350 -9.07 -4.46 30.32
C GLU A 350 -8.48 -4.06 28.96
N GLY A 351 -7.21 -3.63 28.90
CA GLY A 351 -6.54 -3.23 27.66
C GLY A 351 -6.89 -1.83 27.17
N VAL A 352 -7.49 -1.00 28.03
CA VAL A 352 -7.74 0.42 27.73
C VAL A 352 -6.44 1.21 27.84
N THR A 353 -6.20 2.09 26.86
CA THR A 353 -5.02 2.95 26.77
C THR A 353 -5.45 4.43 26.68
N CYS A 354 -4.52 5.34 27.01
CA CYS A 354 -4.70 6.79 26.87
C CYS A 354 -4.29 7.26 25.49
N HIS A 355 -5.01 8.27 24.98
CA HIS A 355 -4.74 8.86 23.67
C HIS A 355 -5.06 10.35 23.63
N GLU A 356 -4.41 11.04 22.68
CA GLU A 356 -4.71 12.40 22.22
C GLU A 356 -4.91 13.47 23.32
N PRO A 357 -3.94 13.69 24.24
CA PRO A 357 -4.07 14.76 25.23
C PRO A 357 -4.09 16.15 24.57
N ARG A 358 -5.09 16.98 24.92
CA ARG A 358 -5.28 18.35 24.44
C ARG A 358 -5.61 19.31 25.60
N PRO A 359 -4.86 20.39 25.80
CA PRO A 359 -5.24 21.45 26.74
C PRO A 359 -6.55 22.12 26.33
N VAL A 360 -7.46 22.31 27.29
CA VAL A 360 -8.73 23.02 27.10
C VAL A 360 -8.49 24.51 27.33
N ARG A 361 -8.04 25.20 26.28
CA ARG A 361 -7.78 26.65 26.32
C ARG A 361 -8.00 27.30 24.97
N PRO A 362 -8.25 28.62 24.93
CA PRO A 362 -8.18 29.38 23.70
C PRO A 362 -6.80 29.26 23.05
N ARG A 363 -6.76 29.22 21.72
CA ARG A 363 -5.51 29.25 20.93
C ARG A 363 -5.66 30.20 19.76
N ARG A 364 -4.54 30.79 19.33
CA ARG A 364 -4.50 31.64 18.14
C ARG A 364 -4.89 30.81 16.91
N ARG A 365 -5.76 31.37 16.07
CA ARG A 365 -6.07 30.81 14.75
C ARG A 365 -4.87 30.95 13.82
N GLU A 366 -4.59 29.91 13.05
CA GLU A 366 -3.62 29.94 11.95
C GLU A 366 -4.09 30.89 10.83
N ASN A 367 -3.20 31.19 9.88
CA ASN A 367 -3.58 32.01 8.73
C ASN A 367 -4.65 31.32 7.89
N VAL A 368 -5.61 32.10 7.36
CA VAL A 368 -6.59 31.60 6.40
C VAL A 368 -6.02 31.72 5.00
N ILE A 369 -5.92 30.59 4.29
CA ILE A 369 -5.58 30.57 2.86
C ILE A 369 -6.88 30.63 2.07
N PRO A 370 -7.07 31.64 1.19
CA PRO A 370 -8.24 31.69 0.31
C PRO A 370 -8.31 30.45 -0.59
N PRO A 371 -9.50 29.88 -0.84
CA PRO A 371 -9.67 28.80 -1.80
C PRO A 371 -9.13 29.17 -3.20
N ARG A 372 -8.46 28.21 -3.83
CA ARG A 372 -7.89 28.24 -5.17
C ARG A 372 -8.56 27.24 -6.11
N VAL A 373 -9.54 26.49 -5.61
CA VAL A 373 -10.38 25.60 -6.40
C VAL A 373 -11.53 26.35 -7.07
N ALA A 374 -11.91 25.90 -8.26
CA ALA A 374 -13.17 26.22 -8.92
C ALA A 374 -13.97 24.91 -8.99
N LEU A 375 -14.94 24.73 -8.09
CA LEU A 375 -15.61 23.44 -7.86
C LEU A 375 -16.54 23.04 -9.02
N GLU A 376 -16.92 23.99 -9.86
CA GLU A 376 -17.66 23.78 -11.10
C GLU A 376 -16.82 23.10 -12.20
N GLU A 377 -15.49 23.14 -12.09
CA GLU A 377 -14.56 22.56 -13.08
C GLU A 377 -14.34 21.07 -12.83
N THR A 378 -14.18 20.28 -13.89
CA THR A 378 -13.87 18.84 -13.78
C THR A 378 -12.38 18.51 -13.97
N THR A 379 -11.56 19.53 -14.20
CA THR A 379 -10.14 19.38 -14.53
C THR A 379 -9.30 20.39 -13.76
N GLY A 380 -8.00 20.12 -13.70
CA GLY A 380 -6.97 21.08 -13.30
C GLY A 380 -5.83 21.05 -14.31
N ARG A 381 -4.85 21.93 -14.13
CA ARG A 381 -3.76 22.15 -15.08
C ARG A 381 -2.40 22.02 -14.41
N LEU A 382 -1.46 21.39 -15.09
CA LEU A 382 -0.09 21.16 -14.64
C LEU A 382 0.90 21.82 -15.60
N VAL A 383 1.81 22.62 -15.06
CA VAL A 383 2.94 23.22 -15.78
C VAL A 383 4.24 22.58 -15.34
N LEU A 384 4.96 21.97 -16.27
CA LEU A 384 6.34 21.55 -16.09
C LEU A 384 7.26 22.60 -16.73
N SER A 385 8.11 23.24 -15.94
CA SER A 385 8.94 24.35 -16.42
C SER A 385 10.10 23.88 -17.29
N ASN A 386 10.85 22.87 -16.82
CA ASN A 386 11.98 22.28 -17.52
C ASN A 386 12.27 20.87 -16.98
N ILE A 387 11.92 19.86 -17.76
CA ILE A 387 12.11 18.45 -17.40
C ILE A 387 13.56 18.05 -17.07
N TYR A 388 14.55 18.80 -17.58
CA TYR A 388 15.97 18.51 -17.38
C TYR A 388 16.52 19.03 -16.05
N ASP A 389 15.79 19.89 -15.33
CA ASP A 389 16.19 20.43 -14.03
C ASP A 389 15.70 19.51 -12.89
N GLY A 390 16.42 18.41 -12.65
CA GLY A 390 15.98 17.36 -11.75
C GLY A 390 17.11 16.63 -11.01
N ARG A 391 16.75 15.78 -10.06
CA ARG A 391 17.69 14.91 -9.36
C ARG A 391 18.00 13.66 -10.17
N GLN A 392 19.25 13.20 -10.06
CA GLN A 392 19.74 12.04 -10.80
C GLN A 392 19.38 12.14 -12.29
N MET A 393 19.75 13.23 -12.97
CA MET A 393 19.48 13.44 -14.40
C MET A 393 20.75 13.30 -15.26
N GLN A 394 21.83 12.76 -14.69
CA GLN A 394 23.09 12.55 -15.42
C GLN A 394 22.84 11.66 -16.65
N GLY A 395 23.40 12.05 -17.79
CA GLY A 395 23.27 11.31 -19.05
C GLY A 395 21.99 11.56 -19.84
N VAL A 396 21.12 12.49 -19.41
CA VAL A 396 19.97 12.97 -20.21
C VAL A 396 20.36 14.26 -20.92
N ARG A 397 20.24 14.29 -22.25
CA ARG A 397 20.59 15.48 -23.05
C ARG A 397 19.40 16.45 -23.16
N PRO A 398 19.61 17.78 -23.10
CA PRO A 398 18.57 18.74 -23.44
C PRO A 398 17.99 18.44 -24.84
N GLY A 399 16.66 18.50 -24.95
CA GLY A 399 15.92 18.17 -26.17
C GLY A 399 15.73 16.67 -26.45
N GLU A 400 16.28 15.76 -25.64
CA GLU A 400 16.11 14.31 -25.80
C GLU A 400 14.67 13.84 -25.51
N ILE A 401 14.06 14.38 -24.46
CA ILE A 401 12.70 14.02 -24.06
C ILE A 401 11.71 14.77 -24.95
N LYS A 402 10.81 14.02 -25.59
CA LYS A 402 9.80 14.53 -26.54
C LYS A 402 8.39 14.47 -26.01
N GLN A 403 8.11 13.54 -25.10
CA GLN A 403 6.76 13.31 -24.59
C GLN A 403 6.78 12.88 -23.12
N LEU A 404 5.65 13.08 -22.46
CA LEU A 404 5.31 12.48 -21.17
C LEU A 404 4.20 11.47 -21.40
N LEU A 405 4.44 10.21 -21.02
CA LEU A 405 3.38 9.24 -20.79
C LEU A 405 2.69 9.59 -19.47
N VAL A 406 1.38 9.79 -19.52
CA VAL A 406 0.54 10.07 -18.35
C VAL A 406 -0.11 8.77 -17.91
N LEU A 407 0.28 8.31 -16.72
CA LEU A 407 -0.26 7.10 -16.09
C LEU A 407 -1.09 7.47 -14.86
N GLU A 408 -2.12 6.69 -14.57
CA GLU A 408 -2.92 6.76 -13.35
C GLU A 408 -2.81 5.44 -12.58
N SER A 409 -2.50 5.52 -11.28
CA SER A 409 -2.59 4.34 -10.40
C SER A 409 -4.04 4.12 -9.98
N LEU A 410 -4.59 2.94 -10.25
CA LEU A 410 -6.02 2.65 -10.06
C LEU A 410 -6.30 2.12 -8.64
N PRO A 411 -7.29 2.68 -7.92
CA PRO A 411 -7.66 2.21 -6.59
C PRO A 411 -8.23 0.79 -6.66
N MET A 412 -7.96 0.00 -5.62
CA MET A 412 -8.40 -1.38 -5.50
C MET A 412 -9.73 -1.48 -4.73
N PRO A 413 -10.75 -2.19 -5.26
CA PRO A 413 -12.06 -2.26 -4.65
C PRO A 413 -12.18 -3.23 -3.48
N ILE A 414 -11.26 -4.20 -3.35
CA ILE A 414 -11.14 -5.16 -2.24
C ILE A 414 -9.82 -5.92 -2.35
N HIS A 415 -9.27 -6.38 -1.21
CA HIS A 415 -8.09 -7.25 -1.17
C HIS A 415 -8.18 -8.32 -0.08
N TYR A 416 -7.44 -9.43 -0.24
CA TYR A 416 -7.53 -10.66 0.55
C TYR A 416 -6.18 -11.13 1.13
N THR A 417 -5.06 -10.48 0.81
CA THR A 417 -3.74 -10.86 1.31
C THR A 417 -2.87 -9.66 1.67
N GLY A 418 -1.70 -9.93 2.26
CA GLY A 418 -0.59 -9.00 2.43
C GLY A 418 0.31 -8.89 1.18
N GLY A 419 -0.11 -9.52 0.09
CA GLY A 419 0.64 -9.73 -1.14
C GLY A 419 0.04 -9.04 -2.35
N MET A 420 0.55 -9.36 -3.53
CA MET A 420 0.08 -8.83 -4.82
C MET A 420 -0.70 -9.85 -5.65
N ASP A 421 -0.90 -11.07 -5.16
CA ASP A 421 -1.38 -12.18 -5.97
C ASP A 421 -2.83 -12.02 -6.47
N PRO A 422 -3.12 -12.26 -7.77
CA PRO A 422 -2.20 -12.63 -8.86
C PRO A 422 -1.77 -11.45 -9.75
N ILE A 423 -1.91 -10.20 -9.31
CA ILE A 423 -1.58 -8.98 -10.09
C ILE A 423 -0.17 -9.08 -10.69
N SER A 424 0.81 -9.53 -9.91
CA SER A 424 2.16 -9.80 -10.41
C SER A 424 2.85 -10.90 -9.56
N TYR A 425 4.12 -11.20 -9.87
CA TYR A 425 4.96 -12.09 -9.06
C TYR A 425 6.22 -11.35 -8.61
N GLY A 426 6.20 -10.83 -7.38
CA GLY A 426 7.28 -10.01 -6.83
C GLY A 426 7.36 -8.56 -7.36
N GLY A 427 6.39 -8.12 -8.17
CA GLY A 427 6.33 -6.80 -8.82
C GLY A 427 5.29 -5.86 -8.20
N THR A 428 4.51 -5.21 -9.07
CA THR A 428 3.44 -4.25 -8.71
C THR A 428 2.28 -4.87 -7.92
N PHE A 429 1.62 -4.05 -7.10
CA PHE A 429 0.39 -4.36 -6.34
C PHE A 429 -0.85 -3.68 -6.92
N THR A 430 -0.67 -2.76 -7.87
CA THR A 430 -1.74 -1.96 -8.45
C THR A 430 -1.81 -2.12 -9.95
N LEU A 431 -3.01 -1.99 -10.50
CA LEU A 431 -3.21 -1.77 -11.93
C LEU A 431 -2.99 -0.29 -12.27
N GLU A 432 -2.40 -0.06 -13.44
CA GLU A 432 -2.15 1.28 -13.96
C GLU A 432 -2.96 1.50 -15.24
N ARG A 433 -3.51 2.72 -15.38
CA ARG A 433 -4.19 3.18 -16.59
C ARG A 433 -3.29 4.10 -17.39
N ILE A 434 -3.15 3.84 -18.68
CA ILE A 434 -2.65 4.84 -19.64
C ILE A 434 -3.76 5.86 -19.91
N VAL A 435 -3.49 7.11 -19.54
CA VAL A 435 -4.37 8.23 -19.90
C VAL A 435 -4.04 8.72 -21.30
N GLY A 436 -2.75 8.74 -21.66
CA GLY A 436 -2.28 9.17 -22.97
C GLY A 436 -0.87 9.75 -22.91
N THR A 437 -0.49 10.48 -23.95
CA THR A 437 0.78 11.20 -24.03
C THR A 437 0.58 12.71 -24.17
N VAL A 438 1.52 13.48 -23.64
CA VAL A 438 1.60 14.94 -23.79
C VAL A 438 2.95 15.31 -24.38
N ALA A 439 3.00 16.28 -25.29
CA ALA A 439 4.24 16.74 -25.88
C ALA A 439 5.10 17.53 -24.88
N VAL A 440 6.42 17.39 -25.01
CA VAL A 440 7.42 18.21 -24.32
C VAL A 440 8.06 19.12 -25.36
N GLU A 441 8.04 20.42 -25.08
CA GLU A 441 8.61 21.45 -25.95
C GLU A 441 10.14 21.34 -26.02
N SER A 442 10.75 22.00 -27.01
CA SER A 442 12.20 21.94 -27.22
C SER A 442 13.03 22.49 -26.05
N ASP A 443 12.46 23.36 -25.23
CA ASP A 443 13.09 23.89 -24.01
C ASP A 443 12.91 22.98 -22.78
N GLY A 444 12.22 21.84 -22.93
CA GLY A 444 11.93 20.89 -21.86
C GLY A 444 10.65 21.19 -21.09
N SER A 445 9.89 22.21 -21.47
CA SER A 445 8.62 22.57 -20.81
C SER A 445 7.45 21.73 -21.32
N ALA A 446 6.42 21.56 -20.47
CA ALA A 446 5.14 20.95 -20.86
C ALA A 446 3.99 21.61 -20.11
N TYR A 447 2.82 21.71 -20.74
CA TYR A 447 1.63 22.29 -20.14
C TYR A 447 0.42 21.43 -20.48
N MET A 448 -0.28 20.93 -19.46
CA MET A 448 -1.34 19.93 -19.66
C MET A 448 -2.54 20.14 -18.76
N GLU A 449 -3.70 19.70 -19.25
CA GLU A 449 -4.97 19.64 -18.54
C GLU A 449 -5.28 18.19 -18.17
N LEU A 450 -5.52 17.94 -16.87
CA LEU A 450 -5.75 16.62 -16.30
C LEU A 450 -7.07 16.59 -15.54
N PRO A 451 -7.83 15.49 -15.59
CA PRO A 451 -9.06 15.36 -14.80
C PRO A 451 -8.80 15.46 -13.30
N ALA A 452 -9.65 16.16 -12.56
CA ALA A 452 -9.41 16.45 -11.16
C ALA A 452 -9.55 15.22 -10.24
N VAL A 453 -8.88 15.26 -9.09
CA VAL A 453 -8.99 14.27 -7.99
C VAL A 453 -8.64 12.84 -8.44
N ARG A 454 -7.57 12.71 -9.24
CA ARG A 454 -6.99 11.43 -9.70
C ARG A 454 -5.48 11.38 -9.47
N SER A 455 -4.94 10.18 -9.31
CA SER A 455 -3.55 9.92 -8.91
C SER A 455 -2.67 9.69 -10.13
N PHE A 456 -2.13 10.77 -10.70
CA PHE A 456 -1.30 10.72 -11.90
C PHE A 456 0.19 10.73 -11.62
N PHE A 457 0.94 10.04 -12.48
CA PHE A 457 2.39 10.08 -12.51
C PHE A 457 2.88 9.93 -13.95
N PHE A 458 4.17 10.19 -14.17
CA PHE A 458 4.69 10.43 -15.52
C PHE A 458 5.92 9.60 -15.84
N VAL A 459 6.01 9.17 -17.09
CA VAL A 459 7.22 8.62 -17.70
C VAL A 459 7.67 9.55 -18.82
N ALA A 460 8.89 10.09 -18.71
CA ALA A 460 9.54 10.86 -19.75
C ALA A 460 9.97 9.94 -20.89
N LEU A 461 9.57 10.24 -22.13
CA LEU A 461 9.86 9.44 -23.32
C LEU A 461 10.73 10.21 -24.32
N ASP A 462 11.68 9.52 -24.94
CA ASP A 462 12.45 10.04 -26.08
C ASP A 462 11.66 9.98 -27.41
N GLU A 463 12.29 10.37 -28.51
CA GLU A 463 11.70 10.36 -29.86
C GLU A 463 11.34 8.95 -30.36
N GLN A 464 11.93 7.90 -29.79
CA GLN A 464 11.65 6.51 -30.12
C GLN A 464 10.70 5.84 -29.10
N GLU A 465 9.99 6.65 -28.30
CA GLU A 465 9.10 6.20 -27.23
C GLU A 465 9.85 5.42 -26.12
N ASN A 466 11.18 5.50 -25.99
CA ASN A 466 11.90 4.86 -24.89
C ASN A 466 11.78 5.68 -23.61
N SER A 467 11.51 4.97 -22.50
CA SER A 467 11.46 5.58 -21.18
C SER A 467 12.84 6.08 -20.74
N VAL A 468 12.92 7.37 -20.48
CA VAL A 468 14.11 8.06 -20.01
C VAL A 468 14.11 8.13 -18.49
N LYS A 469 13.03 8.61 -17.87
CA LYS A 469 12.95 8.86 -16.42
C LYS A 469 11.50 8.72 -15.97
N ARG A 470 11.28 8.20 -14.77
CA ARG A 470 9.94 7.92 -14.23
C ARG A 470 9.75 8.57 -12.87
N MET A 471 8.56 9.13 -12.64
CA MET A 471 8.14 9.66 -11.36
C MET A 471 7.77 8.50 -10.42
N GLN A 472 8.49 8.35 -9.30
CA GLN A 472 8.22 7.32 -8.27
C GLN A 472 7.44 7.92 -7.09
N SER A 473 6.34 8.55 -7.46
CA SER A 473 5.34 9.20 -6.61
C SER A 473 4.13 9.52 -7.51
N PHE A 474 3.05 10.08 -6.96
CA PHE A 474 1.96 10.62 -7.77
C PHE A 474 1.58 12.04 -7.34
N LEU A 475 0.98 12.77 -8.27
CA LEU A 475 0.32 14.04 -8.02
C LEU A 475 -1.17 13.96 -8.31
N THR A 476 -1.87 14.96 -7.79
CA THR A 476 -3.30 15.18 -8.00
C THR A 476 -3.48 16.65 -8.35
N VAL A 477 -4.36 16.95 -9.30
CA VAL A 477 -4.86 18.31 -9.51
C VAL A 477 -6.28 18.42 -8.97
N MET A 478 -6.59 19.51 -8.27
CA MET A 478 -7.94 19.81 -7.81
C MET A 478 -8.74 20.56 -8.90
N PRO A 479 -10.08 20.60 -8.79
CA PRO A 479 -10.95 21.37 -9.70
C PRO A 479 -10.48 22.82 -9.90
N GLY A 480 -10.20 23.20 -11.14
CA GLY A 480 -9.74 24.54 -11.52
C GLY A 480 -8.28 24.88 -11.17
N GLU A 481 -7.59 24.00 -10.44
CA GLU A 481 -6.22 24.25 -9.98
C GLU A 481 -5.27 24.49 -11.15
N VAL A 482 -4.34 25.42 -10.98
CA VAL A 482 -3.13 25.49 -11.78
C VAL A 482 -1.95 25.23 -10.85
N THR A 483 -1.26 24.13 -11.06
CA THR A 483 -0.08 23.75 -10.30
C THR A 483 1.11 23.59 -11.23
N GLY A 484 2.33 23.60 -10.69
CA GLY A 484 3.52 23.43 -11.50
C GLY A 484 4.69 22.83 -10.75
N CYS A 485 5.56 22.18 -11.51
CA CYS A 485 6.85 21.69 -11.06
C CYS A 485 7.97 22.32 -11.90
N VAL A 486 9.14 22.45 -11.29
CA VAL A 486 10.31 23.01 -11.97
C VAL A 486 10.87 21.95 -12.92
N GLY A 487 11.10 20.73 -12.44
CA GLY A 487 11.65 19.65 -13.25
C GLY A 487 11.43 18.28 -12.62
N CYS A 488 12.17 17.27 -13.07
CA CYS A 488 11.96 15.89 -12.62
C CYS A 488 12.56 15.65 -11.22
N HIS A 489 11.74 15.72 -10.17
CA HIS A 489 12.17 15.61 -8.77
C HIS A 489 13.23 16.66 -8.39
N GLU A 490 13.00 17.93 -8.70
CA GLU A 490 13.95 19.04 -8.47
C GLU A 490 14.44 19.15 -7.01
N HIS A 491 15.58 19.83 -6.83
CA HIS A 491 16.04 20.23 -5.51
C HIS A 491 15.15 21.34 -4.96
N ARG A 492 14.43 21.07 -3.87
CA ARG A 492 13.49 22.02 -3.25
C ARG A 492 14.16 23.10 -2.40
N THR A 493 15.48 23.04 -2.28
CA THR A 493 16.32 24.03 -1.58
C THR A 493 17.02 24.97 -2.55
N GLN A 494 16.69 24.90 -3.86
CA GLN A 494 17.29 25.70 -4.90
C GLN A 494 16.24 26.54 -5.62
N ALA A 495 16.60 27.77 -5.98
CA ALA A 495 15.77 28.58 -6.85
C ALA A 495 15.76 28.00 -8.28
N PRO A 496 14.62 28.06 -9.00
CA PRO A 496 14.58 27.66 -10.40
C PRO A 496 15.56 28.49 -11.23
N VAL A 497 16.28 27.84 -12.15
CA VAL A 497 17.15 28.55 -13.09
C VAL A 497 16.29 29.05 -14.26
N HIS A 498 16.01 30.36 -14.30
CA HIS A 498 15.33 30.97 -15.44
C HIS A 498 16.28 31.06 -16.64
N ARG A 499 16.05 30.27 -17.69
CA ARG A 499 16.91 30.21 -18.89
C ARG A 499 16.41 31.07 -20.07
N SER A 500 15.19 31.63 -20.00
CA SER A 500 14.55 32.39 -21.09
C SER A 500 13.86 33.65 -20.57
N GLU A 501 14.07 34.79 -21.25
CA GLU A 501 13.35 36.05 -20.98
C GLU A 501 11.85 35.96 -21.29
N ARG A 502 11.42 35.02 -22.15
CA ARG A 502 10.02 34.83 -22.57
C ARG A 502 9.26 33.79 -21.75
N GLY A 503 9.89 33.20 -20.73
CA GLY A 503 9.34 32.07 -19.98
C GLY A 503 9.32 30.75 -20.78
N PRO A 504 8.72 29.68 -20.22
CA PRO A 504 8.61 28.37 -20.85
C PRO A 504 7.79 28.40 -22.14
N LEU A 505 8.24 27.69 -23.19
CA LEU A 505 7.54 27.61 -24.48
C LEU A 505 6.12 27.05 -24.36
N ALA A 506 5.91 26.07 -23.48
CA ALA A 506 4.61 25.43 -23.30
C ALA A 506 3.51 26.40 -22.82
N LEU A 507 3.87 27.51 -22.17
CA LEU A 507 2.93 28.53 -21.71
C LEU A 507 2.57 29.56 -22.80
N GLN A 508 3.17 29.48 -23.98
CA GLN A 508 2.82 30.35 -25.11
C GLN A 508 1.56 29.87 -25.86
N ARG A 509 1.02 28.71 -25.46
CA ARG A 509 -0.22 28.11 -25.98
C ARG A 509 -1.06 27.53 -24.84
N GLY A 510 -2.29 27.11 -25.16
CA GLY A 510 -3.17 26.44 -24.20
C GLY A 510 -2.65 25.06 -23.77
N PRO A 511 -3.18 24.50 -22.67
CA PRO A 511 -2.74 23.20 -22.15
C PRO A 511 -3.13 22.06 -23.10
N ASP A 512 -2.25 21.07 -23.22
CA ASP A 512 -2.54 19.84 -23.93
C ASP A 512 -3.42 18.90 -23.10
N ARG A 513 -4.34 18.20 -23.76
CA ARG A 513 -4.99 17.03 -23.17
C ARG A 513 -4.20 15.78 -23.55
N PRO A 514 -4.00 14.81 -22.64
CA PRO A 514 -3.35 13.56 -22.98
C PRO A 514 -4.01 12.89 -24.18
N VAL A 515 -3.22 12.58 -25.20
CA VAL A 515 -3.69 11.93 -26.42
C VAL A 515 -3.62 10.40 -26.22
N PRO A 516 -4.75 9.67 -26.36
CA PRO A 516 -4.75 8.22 -26.27
C PRO A 516 -3.82 7.58 -27.30
N ILE A 517 -3.19 6.49 -26.90
CA ILE A 517 -2.21 5.80 -27.73
C ILE A 517 -2.94 4.79 -28.63
N ALA A 518 -2.94 5.02 -29.94
CA ALA A 518 -3.69 4.20 -30.88
C ALA A 518 -3.27 2.72 -30.82
N GLY A 519 -4.26 1.83 -30.70
CA GLY A 519 -4.06 0.38 -30.67
C GLY A 519 -3.52 -0.18 -29.35
N VAL A 520 -3.42 0.64 -28.30
CA VAL A 520 -2.96 0.22 -26.96
C VAL A 520 -4.15 0.31 -25.98
N PRO A 521 -4.39 -0.72 -25.15
CA PRO A 521 -5.45 -0.68 -24.15
C PRO A 521 -5.13 0.33 -23.04
N GLU A 522 -6.16 0.89 -22.42
CA GLU A 522 -6.01 1.74 -21.25
C GLU A 522 -5.44 0.96 -20.05
N VAL A 523 -5.86 -0.30 -19.85
CA VAL A 523 -5.42 -1.19 -18.77
C VAL A 523 -5.05 -2.54 -19.37
N PHE A 524 -3.81 -2.97 -19.15
CA PHE A 524 -3.25 -4.19 -19.71
C PHE A 524 -3.72 -5.45 -19.01
N ASP A 525 -3.88 -6.51 -19.79
CA ASP A 525 -4.12 -7.88 -19.36
C ASP A 525 -3.19 -8.81 -20.15
N PHE A 526 -2.26 -9.49 -19.48
CA PHE A 526 -1.19 -10.22 -20.17
C PHE A 526 -1.72 -11.34 -21.08
N PRO A 527 -2.63 -12.23 -20.64
CA PRO A 527 -3.22 -13.24 -21.54
C PRO A 527 -3.93 -12.64 -22.74
N ARG A 528 -4.63 -11.51 -22.59
CA ARG A 528 -5.35 -10.85 -23.68
C ARG A 528 -4.43 -10.11 -24.66
N ASP A 529 -3.45 -9.37 -24.14
CA ASP A 529 -2.74 -8.34 -24.90
C ASP A 529 -1.32 -8.77 -25.33
N ILE A 530 -0.64 -9.58 -24.51
CA ILE A 530 0.78 -9.90 -24.70
C ILE A 530 0.98 -11.33 -25.19
N GLN A 531 0.23 -12.28 -24.65
CA GLN A 531 0.35 -13.68 -25.08
C GLN A 531 0.17 -13.87 -26.59
N PRO A 532 -0.79 -13.23 -27.29
CA PRO A 532 -0.95 -13.42 -28.74
C PRO A 532 0.28 -12.99 -29.56
N ILE A 533 1.04 -12.00 -29.06
CA ILE A 533 2.29 -11.56 -29.71
C ILE A 533 3.37 -12.63 -29.52
N LEU A 534 3.47 -13.20 -28.32
CA LEU A 534 4.40 -14.31 -28.06
C LEU A 534 4.04 -15.52 -28.90
N ASP A 535 2.76 -15.88 -28.98
CA ASP A 535 2.26 -17.01 -29.76
C ASP A 535 2.69 -16.93 -31.22
N LYS A 536 2.59 -15.73 -31.81
CA LYS A 536 2.93 -15.48 -33.21
C LYS A 536 4.44 -15.53 -33.49
N HIS A 537 5.26 -15.01 -32.58
CA HIS A 537 6.67 -14.72 -32.88
C HIS A 537 7.69 -15.56 -32.12
N CYS A 538 7.28 -16.25 -31.06
CA CYS A 538 8.20 -16.93 -30.14
C CYS A 538 8.01 -18.45 -30.11
N LEU A 539 6.77 -18.95 -30.27
CA LEU A 539 6.46 -20.37 -30.06
C LEU A 539 7.10 -21.31 -31.09
N SER A 540 7.55 -20.82 -32.25
CA SER A 540 8.29 -21.64 -33.20
C SER A 540 9.60 -22.22 -32.65
N CYS A 541 10.16 -21.58 -31.61
CA CYS A 541 11.43 -21.94 -30.96
C CYS A 541 11.33 -22.07 -29.42
N HIS A 542 10.24 -21.59 -28.82
CA HIS A 542 10.02 -21.56 -27.35
C HIS A 542 8.71 -22.26 -26.95
N ASP A 543 8.53 -23.48 -27.42
CA ASP A 543 7.41 -24.38 -27.09
C ASP A 543 7.96 -25.68 -26.43
N TYR A 544 7.09 -26.56 -25.97
CA TYR A 544 7.49 -27.85 -25.40
C TYR A 544 8.19 -28.76 -26.41
N ASP A 545 7.76 -28.72 -27.68
CA ASP A 545 8.36 -29.56 -28.72
C ASP A 545 9.69 -28.96 -29.23
N LYS A 546 9.89 -27.66 -29.02
CA LYS A 546 11.08 -26.89 -29.41
C LYS A 546 11.42 -25.91 -28.30
N ARG A 547 12.28 -26.35 -27.38
CA ARG A 547 12.63 -25.62 -26.14
C ARG A 547 14.01 -24.98 -26.23
N GLU A 548 14.24 -24.18 -27.27
CA GLU A 548 15.53 -23.53 -27.46
C GLU A 548 15.86 -22.62 -26.27
N GLY A 549 17.12 -22.61 -25.84
CA GLY A 549 17.54 -21.87 -24.65
C GLY A 549 16.89 -22.32 -23.32
N GLY A 550 16.19 -23.46 -23.31
CA GLY A 550 15.51 -24.01 -22.14
C GLY A 550 14.27 -23.20 -21.71
N VAL A 551 13.60 -22.54 -22.65
CA VAL A 551 12.52 -21.60 -22.38
C VAL A 551 11.22 -22.08 -23.05
N VAL A 552 10.09 -21.90 -22.35
CA VAL A 552 8.74 -22.14 -22.87
C VAL A 552 7.95 -20.86 -22.67
N LEU A 553 7.34 -20.35 -23.75
CA LEU A 553 6.60 -19.08 -23.78
C LEU A 553 5.13 -19.27 -24.18
N THR A 554 4.60 -20.48 -23.99
CA THR A 554 3.19 -20.78 -24.25
C THR A 554 2.26 -20.10 -23.24
N GLY A 555 1.02 -19.83 -23.69
CA GLY A 555 -0.08 -19.41 -22.82
C GLY A 555 -0.62 -20.52 -21.92
N ASP A 556 0.02 -21.70 -21.90
CA ASP A 556 -0.41 -22.82 -21.08
C ASP A 556 -0.37 -22.46 -19.59
N ARG A 557 -1.37 -22.97 -18.87
CA ARG A 557 -1.64 -22.60 -17.48
C ARG A 557 -0.82 -23.44 -16.52
N GLY A 558 -0.07 -22.78 -15.65
CA GLY A 558 0.32 -23.34 -14.36
C GLY A 558 -0.77 -23.11 -13.30
N PRO A 559 -0.49 -23.42 -12.03
CA PRO A 559 -1.44 -23.26 -10.92
C PRO A 559 -2.01 -21.84 -10.73
N MET A 560 -1.26 -20.80 -11.10
CA MET A 560 -1.62 -19.38 -10.90
C MET A 560 -1.31 -18.53 -12.14
N PHE A 561 -0.09 -18.65 -12.68
CA PHE A 561 0.37 -17.92 -13.86
C PHE A 561 0.42 -18.81 -15.10
N SER A 562 0.43 -18.20 -16.29
CA SER A 562 0.82 -18.89 -17.51
C SER A 562 2.34 -19.13 -17.51
N HIS A 563 2.76 -20.15 -18.24
CA HIS A 563 4.18 -20.53 -18.32
C HIS A 563 5.01 -19.40 -18.92
N SER A 564 4.49 -18.70 -19.92
CA SER A 564 5.08 -17.49 -20.51
C SER A 564 5.33 -16.38 -19.50
N TYR A 565 4.30 -15.93 -18.76
CA TYR A 565 4.39 -14.81 -17.83
C TYR A 565 5.40 -15.11 -16.72
N TYR A 566 5.28 -16.30 -16.12
CA TYR A 566 6.22 -16.73 -15.09
C TYR A 566 7.63 -16.84 -15.66
N THR A 567 7.77 -17.37 -16.89
CA THR A 567 9.08 -17.48 -17.56
C THR A 567 9.74 -16.14 -17.79
N LEU A 568 9.02 -15.16 -18.34
CA LEU A 568 9.52 -13.81 -18.53
C LEU A 568 9.93 -13.17 -17.18
N THR A 569 9.15 -13.43 -16.12
CA THR A 569 9.42 -12.91 -14.77
C THR A 569 10.69 -13.49 -14.16
N TYR A 570 10.82 -14.81 -14.05
CA TYR A 570 12.00 -15.43 -13.40
C TYR A 570 13.27 -15.28 -14.25
N ARG A 571 13.12 -15.17 -15.58
CA ARG A 571 14.21 -14.85 -16.51
C ARG A 571 14.54 -13.36 -16.56
N ARG A 572 13.84 -12.50 -15.80
CA ARG A 572 14.06 -11.05 -15.71
C ARG A 572 14.05 -10.37 -17.09
N GLN A 573 13.07 -10.72 -17.92
CA GLN A 573 12.96 -10.17 -19.27
C GLN A 573 12.35 -8.76 -19.27
N PHE A 574 11.73 -8.33 -18.17
CA PHE A 574 11.29 -6.96 -17.94
C PHE A 574 11.77 -6.45 -16.58
N VAL A 575 11.82 -5.12 -16.43
CA VAL A 575 12.22 -4.40 -15.21
C VAL A 575 11.09 -3.48 -14.78
N ASP A 576 10.32 -3.93 -13.79
CA ASP A 576 9.08 -3.33 -13.26
C ASP A 576 9.30 -2.54 -11.95
N GLY A 577 10.54 -2.18 -11.63
CA GLY A 577 10.90 -1.47 -10.39
C GLY A 577 10.96 -2.33 -9.13
N ARG A 578 10.26 -3.48 -9.10
CA ARG A 578 10.16 -4.42 -7.96
C ARG A 578 9.72 -3.75 -6.65
N ASN A 579 9.47 -4.57 -5.63
CA ASN A 579 9.00 -4.13 -4.33
C ASN A 579 10.13 -3.67 -3.38
N ASP A 580 11.05 -2.84 -3.89
CA ASP A 580 12.28 -2.47 -3.20
C ASP A 580 12.17 -1.15 -2.43
N PRO A 581 12.87 -0.99 -1.28
CA PRO A 581 12.95 0.27 -0.53
C PRO A 581 13.89 1.27 -1.21
N LYS A 582 13.75 1.47 -2.52
CA LYS A 582 14.51 2.42 -3.34
C LYS A 582 13.54 3.34 -4.10
N SER A 583 13.93 4.61 -4.28
CA SER A 583 13.14 5.62 -4.98
C SER A 583 14.08 6.65 -5.63
N ASN A 584 13.52 7.51 -6.48
CA ASN A 584 14.22 8.46 -7.34
C ASN A 584 15.34 7.79 -8.16
N LEU A 585 15.01 6.69 -8.83
CA LEU A 585 15.96 5.93 -9.65
C LEU A 585 16.56 6.79 -10.79
N PRO A 586 17.79 6.48 -11.23
CA PRO A 586 18.42 7.21 -12.33
C PRO A 586 17.71 6.90 -13.67
N PRO A 587 17.95 7.73 -14.70
CA PRO A 587 17.40 7.53 -16.03
C PRO A 587 17.66 6.13 -16.56
N ARG A 588 16.66 5.55 -17.23
CA ARG A 588 16.74 4.24 -17.90
C ARG A 588 17.04 3.06 -16.96
N ALA A 589 16.81 3.22 -15.66
CA ALA A 589 17.04 2.15 -14.67
C ALA A 589 15.86 1.17 -14.55
N ILE A 590 14.66 1.56 -14.98
CA ILE A 590 13.44 0.76 -14.95
C ILE A 590 12.63 0.99 -16.24
N GLY A 591 11.58 0.20 -16.44
CA GLY A 591 10.70 0.30 -17.60
C GLY A 591 11.25 -0.41 -18.84
N ALA A 592 10.66 -0.12 -19.99
CA ALA A 592 10.97 -0.78 -21.26
C ALA A 592 12.44 -0.61 -21.66
N THR A 593 13.04 0.55 -21.42
CA THR A 593 14.45 0.81 -21.77
C THR A 593 15.43 -0.10 -21.00
N ALA A 594 15.11 -0.43 -19.75
CA ALA A 594 15.92 -1.31 -18.92
C ALA A 594 15.65 -2.80 -19.19
N SER A 595 14.64 -3.13 -20.00
CA SER A 595 14.10 -4.48 -20.13
C SER A 595 14.77 -5.26 -21.27
N PRO A 596 15.43 -6.40 -20.98
CA PRO A 596 16.09 -7.21 -22.01
C PRO A 596 15.15 -7.69 -23.13
N LEU A 597 13.86 -7.87 -22.84
CA LEU A 597 12.87 -8.25 -23.84
C LEU A 597 12.82 -7.25 -25.01
N MET A 598 12.97 -5.95 -24.73
CA MET A 598 12.89 -4.91 -25.76
C MET A 598 14.02 -5.00 -26.79
N GLN A 599 15.23 -5.40 -26.36
CA GLN A 599 16.35 -5.65 -27.26
C GLN A 599 16.10 -6.88 -28.15
N LYS A 600 15.58 -7.95 -27.55
CA LYS A 600 15.29 -9.20 -28.26
C LYS A 600 14.28 -9.02 -29.38
N ILE A 601 13.18 -8.29 -29.11
CA ILE A 601 12.12 -8.02 -30.09
C ILE A 601 12.52 -6.96 -31.13
N ALA A 602 13.67 -6.30 -30.94
CA ALA A 602 14.24 -5.32 -31.85
C ALA A 602 15.34 -5.91 -32.76
N GLY A 603 15.48 -7.24 -32.81
CA GLY A 603 16.36 -7.96 -33.73
C GLY A 603 17.61 -8.57 -33.11
N GLU A 604 17.89 -8.35 -31.82
CA GLU A 604 19.07 -8.92 -31.17
C GLU A 604 18.92 -10.41 -30.82
N HIS A 605 17.71 -10.96 -30.91
CA HIS A 605 17.45 -12.39 -30.71
C HIS A 605 17.07 -13.05 -32.02
N HIS A 606 18.04 -13.67 -32.69
CA HIS A 606 17.85 -14.40 -33.96
C HIS A 606 17.07 -13.60 -35.02
N GLU A 607 17.38 -12.30 -35.14
CA GLU A 607 16.77 -11.39 -36.11
C GLU A 607 15.25 -11.18 -35.93
N VAL A 608 14.66 -11.61 -34.81
CA VAL A 608 13.25 -11.35 -34.50
C VAL A 608 13.00 -9.85 -34.37
N ARG A 609 12.21 -9.30 -35.29
CA ARG A 609 11.80 -7.89 -35.31
C ARG A 609 10.29 -7.78 -35.33
N LEU A 610 9.71 -7.30 -34.25
CA LEU A 610 8.27 -7.07 -34.17
C LEU A 610 7.86 -5.83 -34.97
N ALA A 611 6.61 -5.83 -35.45
CA ALA A 611 6.04 -4.65 -36.09
C ALA A 611 5.81 -3.55 -35.03
N PRO A 612 5.86 -2.25 -35.40
CA PRO A 612 5.73 -1.15 -34.46
C PRO A 612 4.51 -1.24 -33.51
N PRO A 613 3.29 -1.63 -33.95
CA PRO A 613 2.16 -1.79 -33.04
C PRO A 613 2.37 -2.87 -31.95
N GLU A 614 3.03 -3.98 -32.29
CA GLU A 614 3.32 -5.07 -31.35
C GLU A 614 4.45 -4.68 -30.38
N THR A 615 5.49 -4.02 -30.89
CA THR A 615 6.56 -3.43 -30.05
C THR A 615 5.98 -2.46 -29.04
N ARG A 616 5.03 -1.63 -29.47
CA ARG A 616 4.35 -0.65 -28.61
C ARG A 616 3.52 -1.33 -27.52
N MET A 617 2.81 -2.41 -27.84
CA MET A 617 2.03 -3.17 -26.87
C MET A 617 2.91 -3.72 -25.74
N ILE A 618 4.04 -4.37 -26.08
CA ILE A 618 4.98 -4.89 -25.08
C ILE A 618 5.61 -3.76 -24.28
N ARG A 619 6.04 -2.68 -24.94
CA ARG A 619 6.63 -1.52 -24.30
C ARG A 619 5.73 -0.96 -23.22
N TYR A 620 4.49 -0.62 -23.56
CA TYR A 620 3.59 0.02 -22.60
C TYR A 620 3.03 -0.95 -21.56
N TRP A 621 2.99 -2.26 -21.82
CA TRP A 621 2.72 -3.24 -20.76
C TRP A 621 3.80 -3.19 -19.67
N ILE A 622 5.08 -3.11 -20.07
CA ILE A 622 6.19 -2.92 -19.13
C ILE A 622 6.08 -1.57 -18.42
N GLU A 623 5.74 -0.49 -19.14
CA GLU A 623 5.50 0.81 -18.52
C GLU A 623 4.27 0.84 -17.60
N CYS A 624 3.39 -0.15 -17.61
CA CYS A 624 2.27 -0.24 -16.66
C CYS A 624 2.57 -1.16 -15.47
N GLY A 625 3.85 -1.46 -15.20
CA GLY A 625 4.27 -2.37 -14.12
C GLY A 625 4.16 -3.86 -14.47
N ALA A 626 4.00 -4.19 -15.76
CA ALA A 626 3.90 -5.55 -16.29
C ALA A 626 2.85 -6.45 -15.56
N PRO A 627 1.60 -6.00 -15.38
CA PRO A 627 0.58 -6.77 -14.66
C PRO A 627 0.22 -8.06 -15.39
N TYR A 628 -0.25 -9.06 -14.64
CA TYR A 628 -0.76 -10.31 -15.17
C TYR A 628 -2.26 -10.21 -15.55
N PRO A 629 -3.20 -10.14 -14.60
CA PRO A 629 -4.58 -9.78 -14.90
C PRO A 629 -4.74 -8.27 -15.11
N GLY A 630 -5.69 -7.88 -15.96
CA GLY A 630 -6.14 -6.49 -16.12
C GLY A 630 -7.40 -6.14 -15.32
N THR A 631 -7.70 -6.91 -14.26
CA THR A 631 -8.87 -6.74 -13.40
C THR A 631 -8.55 -7.11 -11.96
N TYR A 632 -9.06 -6.33 -11.00
CA TYR A 632 -8.94 -6.64 -9.57
C TYR A 632 -9.87 -7.77 -9.13
N ALA A 633 -10.86 -8.13 -9.96
CA ALA A 633 -11.74 -9.26 -9.70
C ALA A 633 -11.00 -10.62 -9.66
N ALA A 634 -9.77 -10.67 -10.17
CA ALA A 634 -8.90 -11.84 -10.13
C ALA A 634 -8.29 -12.13 -8.74
N LEU A 635 -8.33 -11.16 -7.81
CA LEU A 635 -7.76 -11.32 -6.47
C LEU A 635 -8.51 -12.40 -5.68
N GLY A 636 -7.75 -13.30 -5.03
CA GLY A 636 -8.29 -14.27 -4.08
C GLY A 636 -9.20 -15.36 -4.67
N SER A 637 -9.13 -15.65 -5.97
CA SER A 637 -9.93 -16.75 -6.56
C SER A 637 -9.36 -17.31 -7.86
N GLY A 638 -9.79 -18.53 -8.18
CA GLY A 638 -9.60 -19.15 -9.47
C GLY A 638 -8.26 -19.84 -9.64
N MET A 639 -7.47 -20.01 -8.58
CA MET A 639 -6.10 -20.52 -8.67
C MET A 639 -5.90 -21.71 -7.72
N ILE A 640 -4.97 -22.62 -8.05
CA ILE A 640 -4.61 -23.72 -7.15
C ILE A 640 -3.47 -23.24 -6.27
N GLY A 641 -3.56 -23.36 -4.95
CA GLY A 641 -2.53 -22.93 -4.00
C GLY A 641 -2.40 -21.41 -3.89
N GLU A 642 -3.54 -20.72 -3.91
CA GLU A 642 -3.70 -19.27 -3.71
C GLU A 642 -3.57 -18.87 -2.25
N TYR A 643 -3.70 -17.58 -1.93
CA TYR A 643 -3.57 -17.10 -0.57
C TYR A 643 -4.82 -16.36 -0.09
N TYR A 644 -5.11 -16.54 1.19
CA TYR A 644 -6.17 -15.84 1.89
C TYR A 644 -5.71 -15.56 3.33
N GLU A 645 -5.73 -14.30 3.73
CA GLU A 645 -5.15 -13.84 5.01
C GLU A 645 -3.71 -14.30 5.26
N ASN A 646 -2.90 -14.26 4.20
CA ASN A 646 -1.51 -14.75 4.18
C ASN A 646 -1.33 -16.24 4.49
N LYS A 647 -2.41 -17.01 4.49
CA LYS A 647 -2.35 -18.47 4.55
C LYS A 647 -2.59 -19.01 3.16
N GLN A 648 -1.80 -20.01 2.79
CA GLN A 648 -2.05 -20.71 1.55
C GLN A 648 -3.36 -21.49 1.68
N VAL A 649 -4.25 -21.35 0.70
CA VAL A 649 -5.54 -22.01 0.59
C VAL A 649 -5.68 -22.61 -0.81
N GLY A 650 -6.75 -23.38 -1.04
CA GLY A 650 -6.91 -24.11 -2.30
C GLY A 650 -5.75 -25.08 -2.56
N THR A 651 -5.17 -25.66 -1.50
CA THR A 651 -4.03 -26.59 -1.62
C THR A 651 -4.51 -27.97 -2.04
N ASP A 652 -3.60 -28.72 -2.68
CA ASP A 652 -3.86 -30.07 -3.15
C ASP A 652 -3.31 -31.16 -2.21
N ASP A 653 -2.91 -30.80 -0.98
CA ASP A 653 -2.28 -31.71 -0.01
C ASP A 653 -3.12 -32.96 0.32
N GLN A 654 -4.45 -32.82 0.23
CA GLN A 654 -5.41 -33.90 0.50
C GLN A 654 -5.83 -34.67 -0.75
N TRP A 655 -5.36 -34.28 -1.94
CA TRP A 655 -5.73 -34.97 -3.16
C TRP A 655 -4.99 -36.31 -3.24
N PRO A 656 -5.70 -37.44 -3.47
CA PRO A 656 -5.04 -38.73 -3.63
C PRO A 656 -3.97 -38.71 -4.72
N ALA A 657 -4.24 -38.07 -5.87
CA ALA A 657 -3.26 -37.97 -6.95
C ALA A 657 -2.03 -37.13 -6.57
N ALA A 658 -2.18 -36.10 -5.73
CA ALA A 658 -1.04 -35.30 -5.26
C ALA A 658 -0.15 -36.10 -4.30
N GLN A 659 -0.74 -36.91 -3.42
CA GLN A 659 0.00 -37.77 -2.50
C GLN A 659 0.78 -38.86 -3.24
N GLU A 660 0.13 -39.50 -4.22
CA GLU A 660 0.75 -40.51 -5.10
C GLU A 660 1.85 -39.91 -5.97
N ALA A 661 1.59 -38.78 -6.64
CA ALA A 661 2.57 -38.07 -7.45
C ALA A 661 3.75 -37.58 -6.61
N GLY A 662 3.51 -37.01 -5.43
CA GLY A 662 4.58 -36.58 -4.52
C GLY A 662 5.46 -37.75 -4.06
N ALA A 663 4.86 -38.92 -3.81
CA ALA A 663 5.62 -40.14 -3.50
C ALA A 663 6.44 -40.63 -4.72
N ALA A 664 5.87 -40.59 -5.92
CA ALA A 664 6.57 -40.89 -7.17
C ALA A 664 7.75 -39.94 -7.43
N ILE A 665 7.54 -38.62 -7.30
CA ILE A 665 8.59 -37.60 -7.47
C ILE A 665 9.73 -37.84 -6.49
N ARG A 666 9.43 -38.08 -5.20
CA ARG A 666 10.48 -38.38 -4.20
C ARG A 666 11.26 -39.64 -4.52
N ARG A 667 10.58 -40.71 -4.93
CA ARG A 667 11.21 -42.01 -5.26
C ARG A 667 12.08 -41.92 -6.51
N ARG A 668 11.62 -41.23 -7.56
CA ARG A 668 12.25 -41.26 -8.89
C ARG A 668 13.21 -40.10 -9.13
N CYS A 669 12.94 -38.94 -8.54
CA CYS A 669 13.69 -37.71 -8.79
C CYS A 669 14.43 -37.18 -7.54
N GLY A 670 14.01 -37.58 -6.34
CA GLY A 670 14.46 -36.99 -5.07
C GLY A 670 15.95 -37.15 -4.76
N SER A 671 16.62 -38.16 -5.31
CA SER A 671 18.08 -38.33 -5.15
C SER A 671 18.88 -37.28 -5.92
N CYS A 672 18.38 -36.80 -7.05
CA CYS A 672 19.01 -35.78 -7.89
C CYS A 672 18.56 -34.36 -7.50
N HIS A 673 17.29 -34.23 -7.12
CA HIS A 673 16.65 -32.95 -6.81
C HIS A 673 16.60 -32.68 -5.31
N THR A 674 17.76 -32.33 -4.74
CA THR A 674 17.92 -31.98 -3.32
C THR A 674 18.30 -30.51 -3.15
N GLY A 675 18.09 -29.98 -1.94
CA GLY A 675 18.44 -28.60 -1.58
C GLY A 675 17.88 -27.58 -2.56
N ASN A 676 18.77 -26.83 -3.21
CA ASN A 676 18.46 -25.75 -4.15
C ASN A 676 17.86 -26.19 -5.49
N THR A 677 17.70 -27.49 -5.72
CA THR A 677 17.08 -28.06 -6.93
C THR A 677 15.84 -28.89 -6.63
N VAL A 678 15.35 -28.83 -5.39
CA VAL A 678 14.16 -29.57 -4.96
C VAL A 678 12.96 -29.28 -5.86
N LEU A 679 12.24 -30.34 -6.23
CA LEU A 679 11.04 -30.29 -7.05
C LEU A 679 9.80 -30.15 -6.18
N PRO A 680 8.76 -29.47 -6.67
CA PRO A 680 7.50 -29.37 -5.93
C PRO A 680 6.84 -30.74 -5.89
N ALA A 681 6.39 -31.15 -4.71
CA ALA A 681 5.72 -32.43 -4.51
C ALA A 681 4.23 -32.41 -4.91
N SER A 682 3.65 -31.21 -5.08
CA SER A 682 2.25 -30.98 -5.42
C SER A 682 2.08 -29.68 -6.21
N LEU A 683 0.86 -29.40 -6.69
CA LEU A 683 0.52 -28.20 -7.44
C LEU A 683 0.55 -26.91 -6.61
N SER A 684 0.40 -27.00 -5.28
CA SER A 684 0.52 -25.86 -4.36
C SER A 684 1.89 -25.74 -3.67
N ASP A 685 2.82 -26.66 -3.91
CA ASP A 685 4.12 -26.65 -3.22
C ASP A 685 5.08 -25.55 -3.73
N GLU A 686 5.34 -24.54 -2.89
CA GLU A 686 6.31 -23.46 -3.14
C GLU A 686 7.76 -23.85 -2.81
N ARG A 687 7.97 -24.97 -2.12
CA ARG A 687 9.29 -25.48 -1.70
C ARG A 687 10.06 -24.50 -0.83
N ASP A 688 9.36 -23.85 0.09
CA ASP A 688 9.89 -22.80 0.99
C ASP A 688 10.48 -21.57 0.26
N VAL A 689 10.10 -21.34 -1.00
CA VAL A 689 10.38 -20.07 -1.69
C VAL A 689 9.32 -19.05 -1.26
N SER A 690 9.74 -17.84 -0.91
CA SER A 690 8.78 -16.77 -0.63
C SER A 690 8.05 -16.39 -1.91
N PHE A 691 6.72 -16.51 -1.90
CA PHE A 691 5.89 -16.10 -3.03
C PHE A 691 5.88 -14.56 -3.22
N TRP A 692 5.73 -13.78 -2.14
CA TRP A 692 5.59 -12.32 -2.24
C TRP A 692 6.92 -11.54 -2.29
N ARG A 693 8.01 -12.15 -1.80
CA ARG A 693 9.36 -11.57 -1.86
C ARG A 693 10.37 -12.64 -2.26
N PRO A 694 10.25 -13.23 -3.47
CA PRO A 694 11.18 -14.24 -3.94
C PRO A 694 12.57 -13.61 -4.07
N ASP A 695 13.60 -14.33 -3.62
CA ASP A 695 14.97 -13.99 -4.00
C ASP A 695 15.10 -14.28 -5.50
N PRO A 696 15.36 -13.27 -6.34
CA PRO A 696 15.38 -13.46 -7.79
C PRO A 696 16.55 -14.35 -8.24
N ASP A 697 17.58 -14.56 -7.41
CA ASP A 697 18.71 -15.45 -7.68
C ASP A 697 18.47 -16.90 -7.19
N ASP A 698 17.34 -17.18 -6.54
CA ASP A 698 17.02 -18.51 -6.05
C ASP A 698 16.87 -19.50 -7.23
N PRO A 699 17.74 -20.52 -7.33
CA PRO A 699 17.70 -21.48 -8.43
C PRO A 699 16.41 -22.31 -8.46
N ARG A 700 15.69 -22.42 -7.33
CA ARG A 700 14.40 -23.11 -7.26
C ARG A 700 13.34 -22.42 -8.13
N LEU A 701 13.45 -21.13 -8.44
CA LEU A 701 12.49 -20.45 -9.33
C LEU A 701 12.42 -21.11 -10.72
N ARG A 702 13.52 -21.69 -11.22
CA ARG A 702 13.56 -22.40 -12.51
C ARG A 702 12.76 -23.70 -12.53
N LEU A 703 12.43 -24.23 -11.35
CA LEU A 703 11.69 -25.48 -11.14
C LEU A 703 10.35 -25.21 -10.44
N SER A 704 9.85 -23.98 -10.52
CA SER A 704 8.59 -23.58 -9.90
C SER A 704 7.40 -24.43 -10.34
N ARG A 705 6.45 -24.62 -9.42
CA ARG A 705 5.13 -25.24 -9.70
C ARG A 705 4.42 -24.59 -10.88
N HIS A 706 4.70 -23.31 -11.17
CA HIS A 706 4.16 -22.59 -12.32
C HIS A 706 4.77 -22.97 -13.67
N LEU A 707 5.85 -23.75 -13.70
CA LEU A 707 6.54 -24.20 -14.91
C LEU A 707 6.54 -25.72 -15.07
N VAL A 708 6.71 -26.45 -13.97
CA VAL A 708 6.92 -27.91 -14.04
C VAL A 708 5.63 -28.69 -14.26
N PHE A 709 4.49 -28.08 -13.92
CA PHE A 709 3.15 -28.62 -14.16
C PHE A 709 2.43 -27.80 -15.23
N ASN A 710 1.98 -28.47 -16.29
CA ASN A 710 1.15 -27.90 -17.34
C ASN A 710 -0.29 -28.36 -17.14
N LEU A 711 -1.19 -27.42 -16.84
CA LEU A 711 -2.60 -27.70 -16.57
C LEU A 711 -3.50 -27.43 -17.79
N THR A 712 -2.92 -27.06 -18.94
CA THR A 712 -3.63 -27.00 -20.22
C THR A 712 -3.44 -28.29 -21.01
N HIS A 713 -2.20 -28.76 -21.07
CA HIS A 713 -1.76 -30.00 -21.72
C HIS A 713 -0.97 -30.85 -20.69
N PRO A 714 -1.64 -31.64 -19.83
CA PRO A 714 -1.02 -32.40 -18.74
C PRO A 714 0.20 -33.23 -19.13
N GLU A 715 0.15 -33.89 -20.28
CA GLU A 715 1.23 -34.70 -20.85
C GLU A 715 2.47 -33.88 -21.22
N LYS A 716 2.35 -32.58 -21.46
CA LYS A 716 3.47 -31.67 -21.74
C LYS A 716 4.14 -31.12 -20.48
N SER A 717 3.72 -31.56 -19.28
CA SER A 717 4.36 -31.14 -18.02
C SER A 717 5.85 -31.50 -18.01
N LEU A 718 6.72 -30.56 -17.62
CA LEU A 718 8.17 -30.82 -17.55
C LEU A 718 8.50 -31.96 -16.56
N MET A 719 7.67 -32.14 -15.53
CA MET A 719 7.76 -33.25 -14.57
C MET A 719 7.61 -34.64 -15.23
N LEU A 720 7.02 -34.70 -16.43
CA LEU A 720 6.84 -35.90 -17.24
C LEU A 720 7.87 -35.95 -18.38
N LEU A 721 8.00 -34.85 -19.13
CA LEU A 721 8.84 -34.82 -20.33
C LEU A 721 10.33 -34.94 -20.01
N ALA A 722 10.85 -34.24 -18.99
CA ALA A 722 12.27 -34.27 -18.67
C ALA A 722 12.80 -35.68 -18.31
N PRO A 723 12.11 -36.48 -17.46
CA PRO A 723 12.52 -37.85 -17.12
C PRO A 723 12.14 -38.94 -18.12
N LEU A 724 11.21 -38.69 -19.06
CA LEU A 724 10.78 -39.67 -20.04
C LEU A 724 11.80 -39.84 -21.19
N ALA A 725 12.02 -41.09 -21.62
CA ALA A 725 12.94 -41.40 -22.71
C ALA A 725 12.58 -40.70 -24.03
N ALA A 726 13.61 -40.28 -24.78
CA ALA A 726 13.43 -39.62 -26.08
C ALA A 726 12.63 -40.47 -27.09
N LYS A 727 12.86 -41.79 -27.10
CA LYS A 727 12.11 -42.74 -27.94
C LYS A 727 10.61 -42.83 -27.60
N ALA A 728 10.23 -42.40 -26.40
CA ALA A 728 8.85 -42.38 -25.92
C ALA A 728 8.24 -40.98 -25.96
N GLY A 729 8.90 -40.02 -26.62
CA GLY A 729 8.43 -38.63 -26.77
C GLY A 729 8.83 -37.68 -25.63
N GLY A 730 9.65 -38.14 -24.68
CA GLY A 730 10.23 -37.26 -23.65
C GLY A 730 11.52 -36.57 -24.10
N TYR A 731 12.13 -35.80 -23.21
CA TYR A 731 13.42 -35.14 -23.45
C TYR A 731 14.61 -36.04 -23.09
N GLY A 732 14.42 -37.04 -22.23
CA GLY A 732 15.47 -37.96 -21.78
C GLY A 732 16.63 -37.27 -21.04
N ILE A 733 16.36 -36.12 -20.42
CA ILE A 733 17.37 -35.29 -19.74
C ILE A 733 17.71 -35.89 -18.37
N CYS A 734 16.73 -36.44 -17.64
CA CYS A 734 16.98 -37.11 -16.36
C CYS A 734 17.28 -38.60 -16.58
N ARG A 735 18.35 -39.10 -15.94
CA ARG A 735 18.81 -40.50 -16.05
C ARG A 735 18.98 -41.11 -14.66
N GLU A 736 18.73 -42.42 -14.52
CA GLU A 736 18.95 -43.09 -13.23
C GLU A 736 20.45 -43.05 -12.84
N GLY A 737 20.71 -42.72 -11.58
CA GLY A 737 22.06 -42.71 -11.00
C GLY A 737 22.96 -41.52 -11.39
N SER A 738 22.48 -40.55 -12.18
CA SER A 738 23.28 -39.38 -12.55
C SER A 738 23.40 -38.38 -11.41
N VAL A 739 24.42 -38.54 -10.56
CA VAL A 739 24.80 -37.55 -9.55
C VAL A 739 25.98 -36.72 -10.09
N GLY A 740 25.69 -35.51 -10.58
CA GLY A 740 26.71 -34.50 -10.91
C GLY A 740 27.15 -34.41 -12.40
N PRO A 741 27.92 -33.36 -12.76
CA PRO A 741 28.36 -33.13 -14.13
C PRO A 741 29.39 -34.18 -14.56
N GLY A 742 29.07 -34.97 -15.59
CA GLY A 742 30.00 -35.94 -16.21
C GLY A 742 29.73 -37.42 -15.89
N ALA A 743 28.66 -37.77 -15.16
CA ALA A 743 28.30 -39.17 -14.92
C ALA A 743 27.70 -39.84 -16.20
N PRO A 744 28.29 -40.94 -16.72
CA PRO A 744 27.68 -41.70 -17.81
C PRO A 744 26.42 -42.46 -17.35
N SER A 745 25.52 -42.69 -18.30
CA SER A 745 24.12 -43.15 -18.15
C SER A 745 23.87 -44.48 -17.43
N GLY A 746 22.82 -44.50 -16.60
CA GLY A 746 21.77 -45.52 -16.63
C GLY A 746 20.60 -45.14 -17.56
N GLN A 747 19.57 -45.98 -17.63
CA GLN A 747 18.34 -45.76 -18.44
C GLN A 747 17.64 -44.44 -18.06
N SER A 748 16.85 -43.88 -18.98
CA SER A 748 15.95 -42.75 -18.66
C SER A 748 15.08 -43.12 -17.46
N VAL A 749 14.79 -42.14 -16.61
CA VAL A 749 13.99 -42.37 -15.40
C VAL A 749 12.68 -43.07 -15.74
N PHE A 750 11.97 -42.65 -16.80
CA PHE A 750 10.84 -43.39 -17.35
C PHE A 750 11.19 -43.94 -18.74
N ALA A 751 11.07 -45.25 -18.92
CA ALA A 751 11.34 -45.89 -20.22
C ALA A 751 10.24 -45.59 -21.24
N ASP A 752 9.00 -45.52 -20.79
CA ASP A 752 7.79 -45.20 -21.56
C ASP A 752 6.70 -44.64 -20.63
N THR A 753 5.54 -44.30 -21.22
CA THR A 753 4.42 -43.70 -20.49
C THR A 753 3.61 -44.69 -19.67
N ALA A 754 3.83 -46.00 -19.76
CA ALA A 754 3.09 -47.00 -18.99
C ALA A 754 3.63 -47.18 -17.56
N ASP A 755 4.77 -46.55 -17.23
CA ASP A 755 5.34 -46.56 -15.89
C ASP A 755 4.31 -46.05 -14.85
N PRO A 756 4.07 -46.80 -13.75
CA PRO A 756 3.09 -46.42 -12.73
C PRO A 756 3.35 -45.04 -12.11
N ASP A 757 4.61 -44.64 -11.98
CA ASP A 757 5.00 -43.37 -11.35
C ASP A 757 4.82 -42.22 -12.33
N TYR A 758 5.06 -42.46 -13.61
CA TYR A 758 4.70 -41.53 -14.69
C TYR A 758 3.19 -41.29 -14.68
N GLN A 759 2.39 -42.36 -14.59
CA GLN A 759 0.92 -42.26 -14.55
C GLN A 759 0.42 -41.54 -13.31
N ALA A 760 1.05 -41.73 -12.14
CA ALA A 760 0.72 -41.01 -10.91
C ALA A 760 0.94 -39.49 -11.07
N ILE A 761 2.08 -39.07 -11.64
CA ILE A 761 2.38 -37.64 -11.89
C ILE A 761 1.42 -37.07 -12.94
N LEU A 762 1.11 -37.81 -14.00
CA LEU A 762 0.14 -37.40 -15.02
C LEU A 762 -1.27 -37.28 -14.45
N ALA A 763 -1.67 -38.18 -13.54
CA ALA A 763 -2.96 -38.13 -12.86
C ALA A 763 -3.09 -36.84 -12.04
N LEU A 764 -2.04 -36.42 -11.33
CA LEU A 764 -2.03 -35.12 -10.64
C LEU A 764 -2.27 -33.96 -11.62
N CYS A 765 -1.55 -33.92 -12.74
CA CYS A 765 -1.70 -32.84 -13.72
C CYS A 765 -3.10 -32.81 -14.35
N ARG A 766 -3.69 -33.99 -14.62
CA ARG A 766 -5.07 -34.13 -15.12
C ARG A 766 -6.10 -33.69 -14.09
N GLN A 767 -5.92 -34.07 -12.82
CA GLN A 767 -6.78 -33.62 -11.74
C GLN A 767 -6.69 -32.10 -11.55
N GLY A 768 -5.48 -31.53 -11.61
CA GLY A 768 -5.24 -30.09 -11.58
C GLY A 768 -5.93 -29.35 -12.72
N LYS A 769 -5.84 -29.85 -13.95
CA LYS A 769 -6.58 -29.32 -15.10
C LYS A 769 -8.09 -29.33 -14.85
N ALA A 770 -8.65 -30.47 -14.47
CA ALA A 770 -10.08 -30.60 -14.21
C ALA A 770 -10.55 -29.66 -13.09
N HIS A 771 -9.76 -29.51 -12.04
CA HIS A 771 -10.05 -28.58 -10.96
C HIS A 771 -10.00 -27.12 -11.44
N LEU A 772 -9.01 -26.76 -12.26
CA LEU A 772 -8.90 -25.42 -12.84
C LEU A 772 -10.09 -25.10 -13.77
N GLU A 773 -10.59 -26.08 -14.52
CA GLU A 773 -11.82 -25.96 -15.34
C GLU A 773 -13.08 -25.79 -14.48
N GLN A 774 -13.07 -26.29 -13.24
CA GLN A 774 -14.14 -26.12 -12.26
C GLN A 774 -14.10 -24.73 -11.61
N ILE A 775 -12.96 -24.33 -11.04
CA ILE A 775 -12.84 -23.06 -10.29
C ILE A 775 -12.70 -21.85 -11.21
N LYS A 776 -12.08 -22.06 -12.38
CA LYS A 776 -11.82 -21.10 -13.45
C LYS A 776 -10.98 -19.90 -13.03
N ARG A 777 -9.96 -19.59 -13.81
CA ARG A 777 -9.19 -18.35 -13.66
C ARG A 777 -9.87 -17.18 -14.36
N PHE A 778 -9.45 -15.95 -14.04
CA PHE A 778 -9.94 -14.73 -14.70
C PHE A 778 -9.86 -14.79 -16.24
N ASP A 779 -8.86 -15.50 -16.78
CA ASP A 779 -8.64 -15.70 -18.22
C ASP A 779 -9.40 -16.90 -18.81
N MET A 780 -10.34 -17.50 -18.07
CA MET A 780 -11.12 -18.67 -18.49
C MET A 780 -12.62 -18.34 -18.66
N PRO A 781 -13.28 -18.86 -19.72
CA PRO A 781 -14.70 -18.62 -19.95
C PRO A 781 -15.62 -19.02 -18.77
N GLY A 782 -16.44 -18.07 -18.34
CA GLY A 782 -17.36 -18.25 -17.22
C GLY A 782 -16.68 -18.21 -15.85
N PHE A 783 -15.54 -17.52 -15.73
CA PHE A 783 -14.98 -17.08 -14.46
C PHE A 783 -16.04 -16.39 -13.60
N VAL A 784 -16.00 -16.68 -12.29
CA VAL A 784 -16.86 -16.04 -11.29
C VAL A 784 -15.94 -15.44 -10.23
N PRO A 785 -15.98 -14.12 -9.98
CA PRO A 785 -15.14 -13.51 -8.97
C PRO A 785 -15.60 -13.87 -7.54
N PRO A 786 -14.78 -13.64 -6.52
CA PRO A 786 -15.17 -13.88 -5.13
C PRO A 786 -16.49 -13.17 -4.76
N ALA A 787 -17.32 -13.81 -3.94
CA ALA A 787 -18.57 -13.21 -3.44
C ALA A 787 -18.33 -11.87 -2.72
N ALA A 788 -17.19 -11.73 -2.03
CA ALA A 788 -16.80 -10.48 -1.38
C ALA A 788 -16.54 -9.33 -2.38
N TYR A 789 -15.99 -9.60 -3.58
CA TYR A 789 -15.85 -8.61 -4.64
C TYR A 789 -17.23 -8.13 -5.11
N VAL A 790 -18.15 -9.07 -5.38
CA VAL A 790 -19.53 -8.74 -5.79
C VAL A 790 -20.25 -7.94 -4.71
N ARG A 791 -20.07 -8.30 -3.43
CA ARG A 791 -20.62 -7.56 -2.28
C ARG A 791 -20.16 -6.11 -2.26
N GLU A 792 -18.86 -5.87 -2.40
CA GLU A 792 -18.33 -4.50 -2.41
C GLU A 792 -18.80 -3.72 -3.64
N MET A 793 -18.84 -4.34 -4.83
CA MET A 793 -19.37 -3.69 -6.04
C MET A 793 -20.84 -3.31 -5.91
N LYS A 794 -21.65 -4.12 -5.21
CA LYS A 794 -23.01 -3.73 -4.82
C LYS A 794 -23.01 -2.57 -3.85
N ARG A 795 -22.23 -2.65 -2.77
CA ARG A 795 -22.11 -1.58 -1.75
C ARG A 795 -21.73 -0.23 -2.37
N TYR A 796 -20.89 -0.23 -3.39
CA TYR A 796 -20.43 0.97 -4.11
C TYR A 796 -21.44 1.47 -5.16
N GLY A 797 -22.55 0.77 -5.37
CA GLY A 797 -23.55 1.11 -6.38
C GLY A 797 -23.13 0.81 -7.82
N VAL A 798 -22.04 0.06 -8.02
CA VAL A 798 -21.53 -0.34 -9.33
C VAL A 798 -22.35 -1.48 -9.93
N LEU A 799 -22.81 -2.39 -9.06
CA LEU A 799 -23.75 -3.46 -9.39
C LEU A 799 -25.08 -3.25 -8.66
N PRO A 800 -26.23 -3.71 -9.22
CA PRO A 800 -27.51 -3.64 -8.54
C PRO A 800 -27.54 -4.43 -7.21
N GLN A 801 -28.12 -3.84 -6.16
CA GLN A 801 -28.23 -4.47 -4.84
C GLN A 801 -28.94 -5.83 -4.90
N GLU A 802 -30.04 -5.89 -5.65
CA GLU A 802 -30.90 -7.08 -5.79
C GLU A 802 -30.35 -8.14 -6.77
N MET A 803 -29.14 -7.97 -7.32
CA MET A 803 -28.55 -8.96 -8.24
C MET A 803 -28.42 -10.32 -7.52
N PRO A 804 -28.96 -11.43 -8.06
CA PRO A 804 -28.83 -12.74 -7.44
C PRO A 804 -27.36 -13.18 -7.29
N GLU A 805 -27.06 -13.91 -6.22
CA GLU A 805 -25.74 -14.51 -6.04
C GLU A 805 -25.40 -15.48 -7.19
N GLY A 806 -24.14 -15.51 -7.62
CA GLY A 806 -23.70 -16.34 -8.75
C GLY A 806 -24.08 -15.81 -10.14
N THR A 807 -24.75 -14.66 -10.24
CA THR A 807 -24.98 -14.00 -11.54
C THR A 807 -23.65 -13.70 -12.22
N ALA A 808 -23.47 -14.14 -13.46
CA ALA A 808 -22.27 -13.84 -14.24
C ALA A 808 -22.16 -12.33 -14.50
N ILE A 809 -20.96 -11.78 -14.32
CA ILE A 809 -20.66 -10.37 -14.56
C ILE A 809 -19.46 -10.21 -15.49
N ASP A 810 -19.46 -9.16 -16.31
CA ASP A 810 -18.25 -8.70 -17.00
C ASP A 810 -17.38 -7.95 -15.98
N VAL A 811 -16.38 -8.64 -15.45
CA VAL A 811 -15.50 -8.10 -14.41
C VAL A 811 -14.68 -6.91 -14.89
N TYR A 812 -14.26 -6.89 -16.16
CA TYR A 812 -13.50 -5.78 -16.72
C TYR A 812 -14.37 -4.54 -16.87
N GLN A 813 -15.61 -4.70 -17.32
CA GLN A 813 -16.55 -3.58 -17.40
C GLN A 813 -16.99 -3.11 -16.00
N THR A 814 -17.09 -4.03 -15.04
CA THR A 814 -17.41 -3.73 -13.64
C THR A 814 -16.31 -2.87 -13.02
N ASP A 815 -15.03 -3.25 -13.12
CA ASP A 815 -13.90 -2.44 -12.66
C ASP A 815 -13.85 -1.07 -13.35
N ARG A 816 -14.11 -1.00 -14.67
CA ARG A 816 -14.20 0.29 -15.39
C ARG A 816 -15.30 1.19 -14.84
N ARG A 817 -16.46 0.64 -14.48
CA ARG A 817 -17.55 1.40 -13.86
C ARG A 817 -17.18 1.85 -12.45
N TYR A 818 -16.54 0.99 -11.67
CA TYR A 818 -16.02 1.32 -10.35
C TYR A 818 -15.02 2.48 -10.39
N TRP A 819 -14.01 2.44 -11.26
CA TRP A 819 -13.06 3.54 -11.36
C TRP A 819 -13.74 4.86 -11.80
N ARG A 820 -14.75 4.78 -12.68
CA ARG A 820 -15.55 5.94 -13.09
C ARG A 820 -16.40 6.50 -11.97
N SER A 821 -16.93 5.66 -11.07
CA SER A 821 -17.72 6.14 -9.92
C SER A 821 -16.89 6.93 -8.90
N LEU A 822 -15.56 6.92 -9.03
CA LEU A 822 -14.64 7.68 -8.18
C LEU A 822 -14.20 9.00 -8.82
N TRP A 823 -14.63 9.29 -10.05
CA TRP A 823 -14.30 10.56 -10.70
C TRP A 823 -15.00 11.72 -10.01
N TYR A 824 -14.32 12.86 -9.97
CA TYR A 824 -14.90 14.08 -9.44
C TYR A 824 -16.15 14.49 -10.23
N ASP A 825 -17.26 14.67 -9.52
CA ASP A 825 -18.50 15.23 -10.04
C ASP A 825 -18.71 16.60 -9.37
N PRO A 826 -18.85 17.68 -10.15
CA PRO A 826 -19.14 19.00 -9.60
C PRO A 826 -20.40 18.98 -8.72
N PRO A 827 -20.43 19.74 -7.61
CA PRO A 827 -21.63 19.88 -6.81
C PRO A 827 -22.77 20.45 -7.66
N LYS A 828 -23.96 19.85 -7.54
CA LYS A 828 -25.17 20.24 -8.28
C LYS A 828 -25.83 21.48 -7.71
#